data_AF-A0A9D7F1N2-F1
#
_entry.id   AF-A0A9D7F1N2-F1
#
_cell.length_a   1.000
_cell.length_b   1.000
_cell.length_c   1.000
_cell.angle_alpha   90.00
_cell.angle_beta   90.00
_cell.angle_gamma   90.00
#
_symmetry.space_group_name_H-M   'P 1'
#
loop_
_entity.id
_entity.type
_entity.pdbx_description
1 polymer ?
#
loop_
_entity_poly.entity_id
_entity_poly.type
_entity_poly.pdbx_seq_one_letter_code
_entity_poly.pdbx_strand_id
1 'polypeptide(L)'
;MAHHDKRKLIARDISWLSFNARVLQEAADASVPLRERIRFLGIFSNNMDEFFRVRVATLRRMIQLGSKAKMHLENNPQQIIDEIQMTVLNQQGEFNRIWEDVKHLLTEQKIYLRTEKELNSEQLQFVLNHYEEEVSSDVIPLMIESIPDFPVLRDKSIYLAVVMWKKESALKRKYALIEIPSRALGRFTILPSPNPDEHHIILLEDIIRASLPEIFSYFGYDQYSSHIFKVTRDAEIDIDEDVSMNIIQKLEKGIKNRKKGKPVRFVYDREMDPGLLEYLIRRLNLSKRDNLIPGGRIHNYRHFMDFPDQVFKDKKQRKKPFDHPQLTDNRVSDVILKKDVLLHFPYHSFLPLIDLIREAAFDPDVTTIKITCYRLASQSKIVNALINAVRNGKEVIVMLELRARFEEEANIEWKNRLEEEGAKVLIEIPELKVHSKICLIKKKTKDHKFILYGFISTGNLNEKTAKVYGDHCLLTSNQKIMADINRIFNFLEQPKSGMHFLRECKTIIPSPGFVKQEMTKLINEEIRQANKKKPAAITLKMNSLSDEEMILKLYEAAKAGVQIKLIIRGVFCMLTENKKYEKPVRAISIIDEYLEHARVWVFHNRGKEKVFLSSADWMTRNLEHRMEATCPIWNNELKKELIDILDIQLQDNVKARWLDNELSNEYVRTTKKKIRSQVETYNYLYNKTKIRREISSN
;
A
#
# COMPACT_ATOMS: atom_id res chain seq x y z
N MET A 1 -25.52 6.87 -21.83
CA MET A 1 -24.96 6.08 -22.96
C MET A 1 -23.84 6.89 -23.57
N ALA A 2 -22.59 6.52 -23.32
CA ALA A 2 -21.42 7.29 -23.75
C ALA A 2 -20.42 6.37 -24.44
N HIS A 3 -19.86 6.87 -25.53
CA HIS A 3 -18.91 6.20 -26.43
C HIS A 3 -17.73 5.54 -25.67
N HIS A 4 -17.82 4.22 -25.44
CA HIS A 4 -16.64 3.41 -25.19
C HIS A 4 -15.99 3.07 -26.54
N ASP A 5 -14.97 3.85 -26.89
CA ASP A 5 -13.94 3.38 -27.80
C ASP A 5 -13.45 2.02 -27.27
N LYS A 6 -13.61 0.94 -28.06
CA LYS A 6 -13.52 -0.47 -27.60
C LYS A 6 -12.09 -0.84 -27.19
N ARG A 7 -11.63 -0.37 -26.03
CA ARG A 7 -10.37 -0.82 -25.42
C ARG A 7 -10.48 -2.34 -25.17
N LYS A 8 -9.44 -3.09 -25.55
CA LYS A 8 -9.37 -4.55 -25.32
C LYS A 8 -9.18 -4.91 -23.84
N LEU A 9 -8.73 -3.93 -23.04
CA LEU A 9 -8.45 -4.01 -21.62
C LEU A 9 -8.99 -2.76 -20.92
N ILE A 10 -9.30 -2.88 -19.64
CA ILE A 10 -9.61 -1.73 -18.78
C ILE A 10 -8.32 -0.95 -18.55
N ALA A 11 -8.37 0.37 -18.69
CA ALA A 11 -7.21 1.20 -18.44
C ALA A 11 -6.76 1.10 -16.97
N ARG A 12 -5.47 0.82 -16.76
CA ARG A 12 -4.88 0.59 -15.43
C ARG A 12 -5.22 1.69 -14.42
N ASP A 13 -5.09 2.95 -14.83
CA ASP A 13 -5.31 4.10 -13.94
C ASP A 13 -6.79 4.26 -13.54
N ILE A 14 -7.71 3.87 -14.43
CA ILE A 14 -9.17 3.85 -14.16
C ILE A 14 -9.52 2.69 -13.24
N SER A 15 -8.95 1.51 -13.49
CA SER A 15 -9.06 0.36 -12.60
C SER A 15 -8.51 0.66 -11.19
N TRP A 16 -7.42 1.43 -11.10
CA TRP A 16 -6.90 1.90 -9.82
C TRP A 16 -7.88 2.83 -9.08
N LEU A 17 -8.53 3.75 -9.80
CA LEU A 17 -9.57 4.62 -9.21
C LEU A 17 -10.76 3.80 -8.71
N SER A 18 -11.16 2.75 -9.43
CA SER A 18 -12.19 1.81 -8.99
C SER A 18 -11.77 1.06 -7.72
N PHE A 19 -10.50 0.63 -7.62
CA PHE A 19 -9.95 0.11 -6.36
C PHE A 19 -10.08 1.11 -5.20
N ASN A 20 -9.69 2.37 -5.40
CA ASN A 20 -9.78 3.36 -4.33
C ASN A 20 -11.25 3.69 -3.99
N ALA A 21 -12.18 3.58 -4.95
CA ALA A 21 -13.62 3.67 -4.67
C ALA A 21 -14.09 2.57 -3.69
N ARG A 22 -13.57 1.34 -3.78
CA ARG A 22 -13.87 0.28 -2.80
C ARG A 22 -13.35 0.59 -1.40
N VAL A 23 -12.21 1.28 -1.29
CA VAL A 23 -11.71 1.79 0.00
C VAL A 23 -12.70 2.82 0.56
N LEU A 24 -13.26 3.69 -0.28
CA LEU A 24 -14.28 4.65 0.13
C LEU A 24 -15.59 3.95 0.54
N GLN A 25 -15.96 2.84 -0.10
CA GLN A 25 -17.13 2.03 0.32
C GLN A 25 -16.99 1.50 1.75
N GLU A 26 -15.79 1.17 2.23
CA GLU A 26 -15.58 0.77 3.64
C GLU A 26 -15.83 1.93 4.61
N ALA A 27 -15.55 3.17 4.21
CA ALA A 27 -15.92 4.35 5.00
C ALA A 27 -17.44 4.61 5.01
N ALA A 28 -18.16 4.16 3.98
CA ALA A 28 -19.62 4.26 3.88
C ALA A 28 -20.37 3.12 4.60
N ASP A 29 -19.72 1.97 4.79
CA ASP A 29 -20.35 0.76 5.32
C ASP A 29 -20.63 0.87 6.82
N ALA A 30 -21.92 0.87 7.20
CA ALA A 30 -22.36 0.97 8.59
C ALA A 30 -21.97 -0.25 9.46
N SER A 31 -21.59 -1.39 8.86
CA SER A 31 -21.06 -2.54 9.60
C SER A 31 -19.62 -2.34 10.08
N VAL A 32 -18.92 -1.34 9.53
CA VAL A 32 -17.56 -0.95 9.93
C VAL A 32 -17.63 -0.01 11.12
N PRO A 33 -16.84 -0.24 12.20
CA PRO A 33 -16.80 0.67 13.35
C PRO A 33 -16.46 2.10 12.93
N LEU A 34 -17.08 3.09 13.57
CA LEU A 34 -16.94 4.52 13.22
C LEU A 34 -15.48 4.98 13.12
N ARG A 35 -14.64 4.56 14.07
CA ARG A 35 -13.19 4.79 14.05
C ARG A 35 -12.53 4.29 12.77
N GLU A 36 -12.82 3.04 12.37
CA GLU A 36 -12.22 2.47 11.16
C GLU A 36 -12.78 3.15 9.90
N ARG A 37 -14.04 3.63 9.90
CA ARG A 37 -14.59 4.43 8.80
C ARG A 37 -13.81 5.73 8.60
N ILE A 38 -13.49 6.44 9.69
CA ILE A 38 -12.63 7.64 9.66
C ILE A 38 -11.23 7.29 9.13
N ARG A 39 -10.66 6.18 9.58
CA ARG A 39 -9.38 5.68 9.09
C ARG A 39 -9.43 5.36 7.59
N PHE A 40 -10.51 4.77 7.09
CA PHE A 40 -10.69 4.50 5.66
C PHE A 40 -10.79 5.78 4.81
N LEU A 41 -11.43 6.85 5.32
CA LEU A 41 -11.38 8.17 4.68
C LEU A 41 -9.94 8.68 4.58
N GLY A 42 -9.15 8.49 5.64
CA GLY A 42 -7.73 8.82 5.63
C GLY A 42 -6.90 7.99 4.66
N ILE A 43 -7.14 6.67 4.59
CA ILE A 43 -6.49 5.76 3.62
C ILE A 43 -6.86 6.16 2.20
N PHE A 44 -8.15 6.42 1.91
CA PHE A 44 -8.63 6.88 0.60
C PHE A 44 -7.90 8.16 0.16
N SER A 45 -7.80 9.15 1.05
CA SER A 45 -7.11 10.41 0.79
C SER A 45 -5.61 10.21 0.55
N ASN A 46 -4.95 9.40 1.37
CA ASN A 46 -3.52 9.11 1.23
C ASN A 46 -3.22 8.37 -0.08
N ASN A 47 -4.06 7.39 -0.46
CA ASN A 47 -3.96 6.70 -1.73
C ASN A 47 -4.11 7.67 -2.91
N MET A 48 -5.09 8.57 -2.84
CA MET A 48 -5.35 9.55 -3.89
C MET A 48 -4.17 10.51 -4.07
N ASP A 49 -3.56 10.98 -2.98
CA ASP A 49 -2.35 11.80 -3.04
C ASP A 49 -1.22 11.11 -3.82
N GLU A 50 -0.98 9.84 -3.53
CA GLU A 50 0.05 9.03 -4.19
C GLU A 50 -0.25 8.78 -5.67
N PHE A 51 -1.52 8.57 -6.01
CA PHE A 51 -1.94 8.42 -7.40
C PHE A 51 -1.68 9.69 -8.22
N PHE A 52 -2.02 10.87 -7.71
CA PHE A 52 -1.71 12.12 -8.40
C PHE A 52 -0.20 12.35 -8.53
N ARG A 53 0.54 12.11 -7.44
CA ARG A 53 2.00 12.32 -7.36
C ARG A 53 2.78 11.48 -8.37
N VAL A 54 2.38 10.22 -8.56
CA VAL A 54 3.12 9.26 -9.41
C VAL A 54 2.42 9.06 -10.76
N ARG A 55 1.15 8.68 -10.76
CA ARG A 55 0.45 8.18 -11.96
C ARG A 55 -0.01 9.29 -12.88
N VAL A 56 -0.75 10.27 -12.37
CA VAL A 56 -1.20 11.43 -13.16
C VAL A 56 0.01 12.22 -13.67
N ALA A 57 1.03 12.35 -12.85
CA ALA A 57 2.29 12.98 -13.23
C ALA A 57 2.96 12.25 -14.41
N THR A 58 3.06 10.91 -14.34
CA THR A 58 3.60 10.07 -15.43
C THR A 58 2.80 10.26 -16.73
N LEU A 59 1.46 10.23 -16.67
CA LEU A 59 0.60 10.44 -17.85
C LEU A 59 0.82 11.84 -18.46
N ARG A 60 0.94 12.89 -17.65
CA ARG A 60 1.23 14.24 -18.15
C ARG A 60 2.60 14.34 -18.83
N ARG A 61 3.61 13.67 -18.28
CA ARG A 61 4.94 13.62 -18.92
C ARG A 61 4.86 12.88 -20.27
N MET A 62 4.10 11.81 -20.38
CA MET A 62 3.87 11.11 -21.66
C MET A 62 3.26 12.04 -22.71
N ILE A 63 2.27 12.86 -22.35
CA ILE A 63 1.67 13.84 -23.28
C ILE A 63 2.68 14.89 -23.73
N GLN A 64 3.49 15.42 -22.81
CA GLN A 64 4.54 16.39 -23.13
C GLN A 64 5.62 15.83 -24.06
N LEU A 65 5.98 14.55 -23.91
CA LEU A 65 6.95 13.89 -24.79
C LEU A 65 6.34 13.47 -26.12
N GLY A 66 5.14 12.86 -26.12
CA GLY A 66 4.48 12.38 -27.33
C GLY A 66 4.17 13.50 -28.32
N SER A 67 3.72 14.65 -27.81
CA SER A 67 3.51 15.87 -28.62
C SER A 67 4.80 16.42 -29.24
N LYS A 68 5.95 16.30 -28.54
CA LYS A 68 7.26 16.72 -29.06
C LYS A 68 7.92 15.70 -29.99
N ALA A 69 7.60 14.41 -29.84
CA ALA A 69 8.28 13.31 -30.52
C ALA A 69 7.47 12.66 -31.66
N LYS A 70 6.27 13.16 -32.00
CA LYS A 70 5.32 12.53 -32.97
C LYS A 70 5.16 11.01 -32.74
N MET A 71 5.12 10.59 -31.47
CA MET A 71 4.98 9.17 -31.14
C MET A 71 3.51 8.77 -31.09
N HIS A 72 3.17 7.64 -31.73
CA HIS A 72 1.93 6.93 -31.49
C HIS A 72 2.00 6.31 -30.09
N LEU A 73 1.43 6.99 -29.10
CA LEU A 73 1.19 6.42 -27.78
C LEU A 73 0.00 5.46 -27.92
N GLU A 74 0.23 4.17 -27.75
CA GLU A 74 -0.77 3.10 -27.92
C GLU A 74 -1.99 3.26 -26.99
N ASN A 75 -1.89 4.07 -25.94
CA ASN A 75 -2.97 4.46 -25.04
C ASN A 75 -3.08 5.98 -25.04
N ASN A 76 -4.15 6.56 -25.58
CA ASN A 76 -4.36 8.01 -25.63
C ASN A 76 -4.37 8.61 -24.21
N PRO A 77 -3.26 9.20 -23.71
CA PRO A 77 -3.15 9.51 -22.28
C PRO A 77 -4.00 10.72 -21.90
N GLN A 78 -4.35 11.57 -22.87
CA GLN A 78 -5.24 12.71 -22.64
C GLN A 78 -6.65 12.21 -22.29
N GLN A 79 -7.19 11.26 -23.05
CA GLN A 79 -8.48 10.64 -22.74
C GLN A 79 -8.49 9.99 -21.34
N ILE A 80 -7.40 9.33 -20.95
CA ILE A 80 -7.27 8.74 -19.61
C ILE A 80 -7.27 9.84 -18.53
N ILE A 81 -6.57 10.96 -18.73
CA ILE A 81 -6.58 12.09 -17.79
C ILE A 81 -7.97 12.69 -17.67
N ASP A 82 -8.71 12.86 -18.76
CA ASP A 82 -10.06 13.41 -18.75
C ASP A 82 -11.02 12.49 -17.99
N GLU A 83 -10.90 11.17 -18.20
CA GLU A 83 -11.67 10.13 -17.48
C GLU A 83 -11.31 10.08 -15.98
N ILE A 84 -10.02 10.24 -15.63
CA ILE A 84 -9.54 10.40 -14.25
C ILE A 84 -10.20 11.61 -13.60
N GLN A 85 -10.20 12.77 -14.28
CA GLN A 85 -10.74 14.01 -13.72
C GLN A 85 -12.23 13.87 -13.38
N MET A 86 -13.03 13.33 -14.32
CA MET A 86 -14.45 13.10 -14.09
C MET A 86 -14.70 12.11 -12.94
N THR A 87 -13.95 11.01 -12.90
CA THR A 87 -14.08 10.00 -11.84
C THR A 87 -13.71 10.55 -10.47
N VAL A 88 -12.62 11.32 -10.38
CA VAL A 88 -12.16 11.93 -9.11
C VAL A 88 -13.16 12.95 -8.59
N LEU A 89 -13.80 13.75 -9.45
CA LEU A 89 -14.84 14.69 -9.04
C LEU A 89 -16.05 13.96 -8.45
N ASN A 90 -16.51 12.87 -9.07
CA ASN A 90 -17.60 12.05 -8.53
C ASN A 90 -17.24 11.41 -7.19
N GLN A 91 -16.03 10.84 -7.07
CA GLN A 91 -15.55 10.26 -5.82
C GLN A 91 -15.38 11.31 -4.72
N GLN A 92 -15.01 12.55 -5.05
CA GLN A 92 -14.95 13.65 -4.08
C GLN A 92 -16.35 14.04 -3.57
N GLY A 93 -17.37 14.01 -4.43
CA GLY A 93 -18.77 14.18 -4.03
C GLY A 93 -19.21 13.12 -3.02
N GLU A 94 -18.96 11.84 -3.33
CA GLU A 94 -19.27 10.74 -2.41
C GLU A 94 -18.47 10.81 -1.12
N PHE A 95 -17.18 11.19 -1.19
CA PHE A 95 -16.35 11.41 0.00
C PHE A 95 -16.98 12.43 0.95
N ASN A 96 -17.41 13.56 0.41
CA ASN A 96 -18.03 14.62 1.22
C ASN A 96 -19.33 14.13 1.86
N ARG A 97 -20.18 13.42 1.10
CA ARG A 97 -21.42 12.83 1.64
C ARG A 97 -21.14 11.88 2.81
N ILE A 98 -20.19 10.95 2.63
CA ILE A 98 -19.80 10.00 3.67
C ILE A 98 -19.20 10.72 4.89
N TRP A 99 -18.43 11.79 4.67
CA TRP A 99 -17.86 12.57 5.76
C TRP A 99 -18.95 13.28 6.59
N GLU A 100 -19.98 13.83 5.95
CA GLU A 100 -21.14 14.37 6.67
C GLU A 100 -21.84 13.30 7.52
N ASP A 101 -22.07 12.11 6.97
CA ASP A 101 -22.64 10.97 7.72
C ASP A 101 -21.75 10.60 8.92
N VAL A 102 -20.43 10.58 8.75
CA VAL A 102 -19.46 10.29 9.81
C VAL A 102 -19.47 11.36 10.90
N LYS A 103 -19.58 12.65 10.55
CA LYS A 103 -19.70 13.73 11.54
C LYS A 103 -20.98 13.61 12.37
N HIS A 104 -22.09 13.23 11.74
CA HIS A 104 -23.34 12.97 12.46
C HIS A 104 -23.16 11.84 13.49
N LEU A 105 -22.55 10.72 13.08
CA LEU A 105 -22.29 9.60 13.98
C LEU A 105 -21.29 9.92 15.09
N LEU A 106 -20.29 10.78 14.82
CA LEU A 106 -19.40 11.30 15.86
C LEU A 106 -20.19 12.08 16.91
N THR A 107 -21.12 12.93 16.47
CA THR A 107 -22.00 13.71 17.33
C THR A 107 -22.89 12.81 18.20
N GLU A 108 -23.46 11.74 17.64
CA GLU A 108 -24.22 10.73 18.39
C GLU A 108 -23.37 10.04 19.49
N GLN A 109 -22.07 9.83 19.22
CA GLN A 109 -21.11 9.30 20.18
C GLN A 109 -20.53 10.39 21.12
N LYS A 110 -21.09 11.60 21.11
CA LYS A 110 -20.64 12.76 21.90
C LYS A 110 -19.19 13.20 21.60
N ILE A 111 -18.75 12.97 20.36
CA ILE A 111 -17.44 13.40 19.85
C ILE A 111 -17.68 14.57 18.89
N TYR A 112 -17.15 15.74 19.22
CA TYR A 112 -17.39 16.97 18.47
C TYR A 112 -16.09 17.51 17.87
N LEU A 113 -16.05 17.64 16.55
CA LEU A 113 -15.01 18.38 15.84
C LEU A 113 -15.40 19.85 15.83
N ARG A 114 -14.70 20.67 16.63
CA ARG A 114 -14.96 22.09 16.81
C ARG A 114 -14.08 22.93 15.91
N THR A 115 -14.62 24.08 15.49
CA THR A 115 -13.87 25.14 14.81
C THR A 115 -13.57 26.28 15.78
N GLU A 116 -12.71 27.22 15.38
CA GLU A 116 -12.40 28.45 16.11
C GLU A 116 -13.65 29.28 16.44
N LYS A 117 -14.73 29.13 15.66
CA LYS A 117 -15.99 29.87 15.84
C LYS A 117 -16.94 29.24 16.84
N GLU A 118 -16.65 28.02 17.29
CA GLU A 118 -17.54 27.21 18.14
C GLU A 118 -17.00 27.01 19.55
N LEU A 119 -15.89 27.69 19.89
CA LEU A 119 -15.22 27.57 21.17
C LEU A 119 -15.95 28.39 22.25
N ASN A 120 -16.10 27.80 23.43
CA ASN A 120 -16.49 28.56 24.62
C ASN A 120 -15.26 29.32 25.19
N SER A 121 -15.47 30.17 26.21
CA SER A 121 -14.40 31.00 26.78
C SER A 121 -13.23 30.19 27.36
N GLU A 122 -13.51 29.05 28.02
CA GLU A 122 -12.47 28.17 28.58
C GLU A 122 -11.65 27.50 27.47
N GLN A 123 -12.32 26.99 26.45
CA GLN A 123 -11.69 26.36 25.29
C GLN A 123 -10.89 27.37 24.48
N LEU A 124 -11.37 28.60 24.32
CA LEU A 124 -10.64 29.66 23.64
C LEU A 124 -9.35 30.00 24.41
N GLN A 125 -9.43 30.17 25.73
CA GLN A 125 -8.23 30.42 26.54
C GLN A 125 -7.23 29.25 26.46
N PHE A 126 -7.73 28.01 26.52
CA PHE A 126 -6.89 26.82 26.34
C PHE A 126 -6.19 26.83 24.98
N VAL A 127 -6.92 27.15 23.90
CA VAL A 127 -6.38 27.21 22.53
C VAL A 127 -5.31 28.29 22.39
N LEU A 128 -5.53 29.48 22.96
CA LEU A 128 -4.56 30.58 22.93
C LEU A 128 -3.30 30.23 23.72
N ASN A 129 -3.44 29.70 24.94
CA ASN A 129 -2.29 29.27 25.74
C ASN A 129 -1.50 28.15 25.05
N HIS A 130 -2.20 27.13 24.53
CA HIS A 130 -1.56 26.04 23.79
C HIS A 130 -0.85 26.56 22.53
N TYR A 131 -1.43 27.57 21.87
CA TYR A 131 -0.75 28.23 20.76
C TYR A 131 0.55 28.90 21.21
N GLU A 132 0.51 29.73 22.23
CA GLU A 132 1.68 30.45 22.75
C GLU A 132 2.79 29.49 23.22
N GLU A 133 2.44 28.47 24.00
CA GLU A 133 3.38 27.55 24.65
C GLU A 133 3.97 26.48 23.73
N GLU A 134 3.18 25.93 22.79
CA GLU A 134 3.56 24.74 22.02
C GLU A 134 3.55 24.93 20.50
N VAL A 135 2.73 25.84 19.95
CA VAL A 135 2.52 25.94 18.49
C VAL A 135 3.28 27.11 17.87
N SER A 136 3.44 28.21 18.59
CA SER A 136 3.95 29.49 18.08
C SER A 136 5.35 29.38 17.49
N SER A 137 6.23 28.54 18.08
CA SER A 137 7.60 28.31 17.63
C SER A 137 7.71 27.72 16.23
N ASP A 138 6.70 26.97 15.79
CA ASP A 138 6.68 26.25 14.53
C ASP A 138 5.84 26.96 13.45
N VAL A 139 5.13 28.03 13.82
CA VAL A 139 4.28 28.81 12.92
C VAL A 139 5.06 29.98 12.34
N ILE A 140 5.38 29.86 11.05
CA ILE A 140 6.13 30.88 10.31
C ILE A 140 5.21 31.54 9.27
N PRO A 141 4.66 32.74 9.53
CA PRO A 141 3.85 33.46 8.56
C PRO A 141 4.70 34.06 7.44
N LEU A 142 4.33 33.77 6.19
CA LEU A 142 5.01 34.26 4.99
C LEU A 142 4.15 35.31 4.28
N MET A 143 4.59 36.56 4.26
CA MET A 143 3.94 37.65 3.54
C MET A 143 4.18 37.53 2.03
N ILE A 144 3.23 36.90 1.31
CA ILE A 144 3.46 36.46 -0.08
C ILE A 144 3.48 37.56 -1.13
N GLU A 145 3.00 38.77 -0.80
CA GLU A 145 3.09 39.93 -1.70
C GLU A 145 4.44 40.63 -1.62
N SER A 146 5.11 40.55 -0.46
CA SER A 146 6.35 41.28 -0.18
C SER A 146 7.61 40.51 -0.57
N ILE A 147 7.48 39.21 -0.85
CA ILE A 147 8.60 38.36 -1.25
C ILE A 147 8.83 38.39 -2.76
N PRO A 148 10.09 38.57 -3.21
CA PRO A 148 10.42 38.63 -4.63
C PRO A 148 10.08 37.30 -5.32
N ASP A 149 10.41 36.18 -4.67
CA ASP A 149 10.11 34.83 -5.14
C ASP A 149 9.02 34.17 -4.30
N PHE A 150 8.06 33.52 -4.96
CA PHE A 150 7.04 32.75 -4.24
C PHE A 150 7.67 31.50 -3.59
N PRO A 151 7.33 31.16 -2.34
CA PRO A 151 8.01 30.10 -1.62
C PRO A 151 7.74 28.76 -2.27
N VAL A 152 8.71 27.86 -2.17
CA VAL A 152 8.50 26.48 -2.60
C VAL A 152 7.65 25.78 -1.56
N LEU A 153 6.39 25.57 -1.90
CA LEU A 153 5.47 24.79 -1.06
C LEU A 153 5.93 23.32 -1.01
N ARG A 154 6.24 22.85 0.19
CA ARG A 154 6.50 21.46 0.55
C ARG A 154 5.34 20.56 0.13
N ASP A 155 5.67 19.43 -0.49
CA ASP A 155 4.71 18.38 -0.85
C ASP A 155 4.15 17.73 0.43
N LYS A 156 2.92 17.21 0.37
CA LYS A 156 2.17 16.59 1.49
C LYS A 156 1.75 17.52 2.65
N SER A 157 2.31 18.72 2.76
CA SER A 157 1.85 19.75 3.71
C SER A 157 0.55 20.42 3.25
N ILE A 158 -0.18 20.99 4.20
CA ILE A 158 -1.30 21.91 3.94
C ILE A 158 -0.90 23.32 4.36
N TYR A 159 -1.49 24.30 3.69
CA TYR A 159 -1.20 25.71 3.90
C TYR A 159 -2.50 26.45 4.21
N LEU A 160 -2.46 27.30 5.22
CA LEU A 160 -3.49 28.27 5.52
C LEU A 160 -3.15 29.57 4.78
N ALA A 161 -3.96 29.90 3.78
CA ALA A 161 -3.87 31.17 3.09
C ALA A 161 -4.73 32.20 3.83
N VAL A 162 -4.11 33.27 4.29
CA VAL A 162 -4.72 34.31 5.12
C VAL A 162 -4.87 35.59 4.31
N VAL A 163 -6.07 36.15 4.31
CA VAL A 163 -6.40 37.49 3.82
C VAL A 163 -6.60 38.40 5.02
N MET A 164 -5.89 39.52 5.03
CA MET A 164 -5.88 40.48 6.13
C MET A 164 -6.25 41.87 5.62
N TRP A 165 -7.05 42.61 6.39
CA TRP A 165 -7.35 44.01 6.09
C TRP A 165 -7.63 44.79 7.37
N LYS A 166 -7.66 46.12 7.23
CA LYS A 166 -8.17 47.02 8.27
C LYS A 166 -9.63 47.33 7.99
N LYS A 167 -10.48 47.36 9.02
CA LYS A 167 -11.91 47.70 8.91
C LYS A 167 -12.17 49.00 8.15
N GLU A 168 -11.33 50.02 8.38
CA GLU A 168 -11.40 51.33 7.73
C GLU A 168 -10.99 51.32 6.25
N SER A 169 -10.30 50.27 5.78
CA SER A 169 -9.74 50.19 4.43
C SER A 169 -9.88 48.77 3.86
N ALA A 170 -11.12 48.28 3.78
CA ALA A 170 -11.45 46.92 3.32
C ALA A 170 -10.94 46.56 1.91
N LEU A 171 -10.65 47.56 1.07
CA LEU A 171 -10.07 47.37 -0.27
C LEU A 171 -8.56 47.09 -0.26
N LYS A 172 -7.84 47.45 0.82
CA LYS A 172 -6.40 47.20 0.96
C LYS A 172 -6.18 45.85 1.66
N ARG A 173 -6.36 44.78 0.91
CA ARG A 173 -6.12 43.41 1.38
C ARG A 173 -4.65 43.04 1.24
N LYS A 174 -4.16 42.28 2.22
CA LYS A 174 -2.83 41.67 2.23
C LYS A 174 -2.95 40.16 2.37
N TYR A 175 -2.03 39.45 1.75
CA TYR A 175 -2.01 37.99 1.75
C TYR A 175 -0.79 37.46 2.52
N ALA A 176 -1.04 36.44 3.34
CA ALA A 176 -0.01 35.64 3.97
C ALA A 176 -0.27 34.14 3.78
N LEU A 177 0.78 33.35 3.90
CA LEU A 177 0.72 31.89 3.96
C LEU A 177 1.31 31.40 5.26
N ILE A 178 0.63 30.45 5.89
CA ILE A 178 1.15 29.71 7.04
C ILE A 178 1.15 28.23 6.65
N GLU A 179 2.30 27.57 6.76
CA GLU A 179 2.35 26.11 6.65
C GLU A 179 1.88 25.49 7.97
N ILE A 180 1.00 24.49 7.91
CA ILE A 180 0.53 23.81 9.12
C ILE A 180 1.57 22.78 9.58
N PRO A 181 2.19 22.92 10.76
CA PRO A 181 3.32 22.08 11.20
C PRO A 181 2.89 20.72 11.78
N SER A 182 1.95 20.04 11.13
CA SER A 182 1.34 18.81 11.65
C SER A 182 2.28 17.60 11.78
N ARG A 183 3.47 17.65 11.16
CA ARG A 183 4.50 16.60 11.31
C ARG A 183 5.17 16.67 12.69
N ALA A 184 5.35 17.87 13.23
CA ALA A 184 5.99 18.09 14.52
C ALA A 184 4.99 18.00 15.67
N LEU A 185 3.84 18.67 15.53
CA LEU A 185 2.88 18.87 16.63
C LEU A 185 1.70 17.88 16.62
N GLY A 186 1.57 17.04 15.57
CA GLY A 186 0.33 16.34 15.30
C GLY A 186 -0.75 17.27 14.74
N ARG A 187 -1.95 16.75 14.47
CA ARG A 187 -3.05 17.56 13.89
C ARG A 187 -4.28 17.71 14.77
N PHE A 188 -4.49 16.81 15.73
CA PHE A 188 -5.68 16.78 16.55
C PHE A 188 -5.32 17.14 17.99
N THR A 189 -6.05 18.10 18.56
CA THR A 189 -5.93 18.50 19.95
C THR A 189 -7.26 18.25 20.63
N ILE A 190 -7.26 17.55 21.78
CA ILE A 190 -8.46 17.35 22.58
C ILE A 190 -8.63 18.56 23.49
N LEU A 191 -9.77 19.23 23.38
CA LEU A 191 -10.12 20.40 24.16
C LEU A 191 -10.65 20.00 25.54
N PRO A 192 -10.51 20.87 26.56
CA PRO A 192 -11.22 20.71 27.81
C PRO A 192 -12.73 20.67 27.54
N SER A 193 -13.40 19.78 28.26
CA SER A 193 -14.84 19.58 28.16
C SER A 193 -15.47 19.77 29.55
N PRO A 194 -16.54 20.56 29.67
CA PRO A 194 -17.27 20.69 30.93
C PRO A 194 -17.99 19.38 31.32
N ASN A 195 -18.25 18.51 30.34
CA ASN A 195 -18.90 17.21 30.54
C ASN A 195 -17.89 16.07 30.36
N PRO A 196 -17.69 15.20 31.36
CA PRO A 196 -16.74 14.07 31.27
C PRO A 196 -17.04 13.06 30.15
N ASP A 197 -18.30 13.02 29.68
CA ASP A 197 -18.78 12.12 28.64
C ASP A 197 -18.67 12.70 27.21
N GLU A 198 -18.21 13.95 27.08
CA GLU A 198 -18.08 14.64 25.80
C GLU A 198 -16.61 14.82 25.44
N HIS A 199 -16.28 14.58 24.17
CA HIS A 199 -14.94 14.75 23.63
C HIS A 199 -14.94 15.82 22.56
N HIS A 200 -14.35 16.96 22.87
CA HIS A 200 -14.20 18.07 21.93
C HIS A 200 -12.81 18.00 21.31
N ILE A 201 -12.72 18.05 19.98
CA ILE A 201 -11.47 17.96 19.23
C ILE A 201 -11.39 19.18 18.33
N ILE A 202 -10.25 19.88 18.33
CA ILE A 202 -9.93 20.95 17.39
C ILE A 202 -8.77 20.52 16.49
N LEU A 203 -8.78 20.99 15.24
CA LEU A 203 -7.67 20.78 14.31
C LEU A 203 -6.60 21.87 14.49
N LEU A 204 -5.34 21.51 14.25
CA LEU A 204 -4.21 22.45 14.35
C LEU A 204 -4.39 23.69 13.48
N GLU A 205 -4.98 23.56 12.29
CA GLU A 205 -5.29 24.73 11.47
C GLU A 205 -6.31 25.68 12.11
N ASP A 206 -7.26 25.19 12.91
CA ASP A 206 -8.26 26.01 13.59
C ASP A 206 -7.68 26.66 14.86
N ILE A 207 -6.70 26.02 15.52
CA ILE A 207 -5.88 26.67 16.57
C ILE A 207 -5.16 27.88 15.98
N ILE A 208 -4.47 27.70 14.85
CA ILE A 208 -3.76 28.80 14.17
C ILE A 208 -4.73 29.89 13.69
N ARG A 209 -5.95 29.53 13.27
CA ARG A 209 -6.99 30.51 12.91
C ARG A 209 -7.43 31.37 14.08
N ALA A 210 -7.61 30.78 15.26
CA ALA A 210 -7.98 31.52 16.47
C ALA A 210 -6.90 32.53 16.86
N SER A 211 -5.62 32.20 16.62
CA SER A 211 -4.47 33.04 16.98
C SER A 211 -4.02 34.03 15.89
N LEU A 212 -4.75 34.17 14.77
CA LEU A 212 -4.39 35.14 13.72
C LEU A 212 -4.23 36.60 14.21
N PRO A 213 -5.07 37.11 15.14
CA PRO A 213 -4.89 38.46 15.69
C PRO A 213 -3.55 38.64 16.40
N GLU A 214 -3.09 37.62 17.12
CA GLU A 214 -1.81 37.63 17.85
C GLU A 214 -0.62 37.54 16.86
N ILE A 215 -0.70 36.59 15.90
CA ILE A 215 0.32 36.36 14.87
C ILE A 215 0.62 37.64 14.07
N PHE A 216 -0.41 38.40 13.71
CA PHE A 216 -0.29 39.58 12.85
C PHE A 216 -0.45 40.91 13.61
N SER A 217 -0.41 40.88 14.93
CA SER A 217 -0.60 42.04 15.81
C SER A 217 0.30 43.22 15.43
N TYR A 218 1.56 42.96 15.06
CA TYR A 218 2.55 43.97 14.63
C TYR A 218 2.08 44.86 13.47
N PHE A 219 1.27 44.33 12.55
CA PHE A 219 0.81 45.08 11.36
C PHE A 219 -0.46 45.92 11.60
N GLY A 220 -1.12 45.74 12.75
CA GLY A 220 -2.35 46.43 13.11
C GLY A 220 -3.53 46.13 12.19
N TYR A 221 -3.61 44.92 11.64
CA TYR A 221 -4.83 44.42 10.98
C TYR A 221 -5.85 44.00 12.05
N ASP A 222 -7.15 44.14 11.75
CA ASP A 222 -8.23 43.83 12.69
C ASP A 222 -9.29 42.88 12.09
N GLN A 223 -9.11 42.48 10.82
CA GLN A 223 -9.99 41.57 10.11
C GLN A 223 -9.20 40.52 9.33
N TYR A 224 -9.67 39.28 9.40
CA TYR A 224 -8.99 38.10 8.87
C TYR A 224 -9.98 37.17 8.17
N SER A 225 -9.59 36.64 7.01
CA SER A 225 -10.23 35.48 6.38
C SER A 225 -9.15 34.46 6.09
N SER A 226 -9.44 33.16 6.22
CA SER A 226 -8.41 32.15 6.03
C SER A 226 -8.94 30.83 5.48
N HIS A 227 -8.21 30.28 4.52
CA HIS A 227 -8.66 29.16 3.70
C HIS A 227 -7.53 28.17 3.49
N ILE A 228 -7.81 26.88 3.69
CA ILE A 228 -6.80 25.84 3.51
C ILE A 228 -6.68 25.49 2.03
N PHE A 229 -5.45 25.25 1.59
CA PHE A 229 -5.18 24.60 0.31
C PHE A 229 -3.98 23.64 0.42
N LYS A 230 -3.86 22.79 -0.59
CA LYS A 230 -2.81 21.80 -0.74
C LYS A 230 -2.34 21.73 -2.18
N VAL A 231 -1.03 21.73 -2.35
CA VAL A 231 -0.40 21.45 -3.64
C VAL A 231 0.19 20.06 -3.62
N THR A 232 -0.11 19.26 -4.64
CA THR A 232 0.59 17.99 -4.89
C THR A 232 1.54 18.20 -6.04
N ARG A 233 2.79 17.79 -5.88
CA ARG A 233 3.82 17.91 -6.91
C ARG A 233 4.19 16.54 -7.46
N ASP A 234 4.69 16.55 -8.69
CA ASP A 234 5.26 15.39 -9.35
C ASP A 234 6.51 14.87 -8.60
N ALA A 235 6.66 13.55 -8.47
CA ALA A 235 7.85 12.93 -7.89
C ALA A 235 9.05 13.01 -8.86
N GLU A 236 10.15 13.64 -8.44
CA GLU A 236 11.28 13.99 -9.31
C GLU A 236 11.97 12.79 -10.01
N ILE A 237 12.04 11.63 -9.35
CA ILE A 237 12.86 10.49 -9.77
C ILE A 237 12.03 9.21 -9.94
N ASP A 238 10.79 9.19 -9.46
CA ASP A 238 9.99 7.98 -9.31
C ASP A 238 9.04 7.80 -10.51
N ILE A 239 9.59 7.38 -11.66
CA ILE A 239 8.77 6.98 -12.81
C ILE A 239 8.15 5.61 -12.53
N ASP A 240 6.88 5.42 -12.91
CA ASP A 240 6.27 4.10 -12.77
C ASP A 240 6.89 3.10 -13.77
N GLU A 241 7.48 2.04 -13.23
CA GLU A 241 8.12 0.94 -13.97
C GLU A 241 7.16 0.12 -14.83
N ASP A 242 5.84 0.31 -14.68
CA ASP A 242 4.85 -0.28 -15.60
C ASP A 242 4.78 0.46 -16.96
N VAL A 243 5.57 1.52 -17.14
CA VAL A 243 5.79 2.20 -18.42
C VAL A 243 6.95 1.53 -19.15
N SER A 244 6.88 1.39 -20.48
CA SER A 244 7.95 0.73 -21.24
C SER A 244 9.31 1.38 -20.98
N MET A 245 10.36 0.57 -20.81
CA MET A 245 11.73 1.04 -20.53
C MET A 245 12.22 2.09 -21.55
N ASN A 246 11.83 1.95 -22.82
CA ASN A 246 12.15 2.92 -23.88
C ASN A 246 11.54 4.31 -23.62
N ILE A 247 10.33 4.36 -23.05
CA ILE A 247 9.67 5.61 -22.65
C ILE A 247 10.31 6.14 -21.35
N ILE A 248 10.62 5.27 -20.39
CA ILE A 248 11.30 5.63 -19.13
C ILE A 248 12.66 6.28 -19.41
N GLN A 249 13.53 5.64 -20.19
CA GLN A 249 14.85 6.18 -20.52
C GLN A 249 14.77 7.55 -21.24
N LYS A 250 13.73 7.75 -22.07
CA LYS A 250 13.47 9.04 -22.73
C LYS A 250 12.91 10.09 -21.76
N LEU A 251 12.07 9.68 -20.81
CA LEU A 251 11.59 10.53 -19.72
C LEU A 251 12.76 10.99 -18.84
N GLU A 252 13.63 10.08 -18.41
CA GLU A 252 14.80 10.37 -17.56
C GLU A 252 15.78 11.34 -18.23
N LYS A 253 16.07 11.15 -19.53
CA LYS A 253 16.93 12.07 -20.30
C LYS A 253 16.37 13.50 -20.36
N GLY A 254 15.04 13.67 -20.37
CA GLY A 254 14.38 14.97 -20.34
C GLY A 254 14.31 15.63 -18.95
N ILE A 255 14.61 14.89 -17.87
CA ILE A 255 14.45 15.31 -16.48
C ILE A 255 15.75 15.89 -15.88
N LYS A 256 16.94 15.58 -16.43
CA LYS A 256 18.26 15.94 -15.86
C LYS A 256 18.48 17.42 -15.51
N ASN A 257 17.66 18.35 -15.99
CA ASN A 257 17.78 19.79 -15.72
C ASN A 257 16.65 20.38 -14.84
N ARG A 258 15.75 19.57 -14.26
CA ARG A 258 14.69 20.08 -13.37
C ARG A 258 15.03 19.79 -11.92
N LYS A 259 15.48 20.81 -11.18
CA LYS A 259 15.73 20.73 -9.73
C LYS A 259 14.47 20.55 -8.87
N LYS A 260 13.25 20.76 -9.43
CA LYS A 260 11.98 20.82 -8.67
C LYS A 260 10.79 20.26 -9.47
N GLY A 261 9.99 19.38 -8.86
CA GLY A 261 8.76 18.81 -9.46
C GLY A 261 7.66 19.84 -9.76
N LYS A 262 6.97 19.69 -10.91
CA LYS A 262 5.84 20.58 -11.30
C LYS A 262 4.58 20.26 -10.49
N PRO A 263 3.75 21.26 -10.14
CA PRO A 263 2.43 21.01 -9.57
C PRO A 263 1.58 20.11 -10.49
N VAL A 264 0.91 19.12 -9.91
CA VAL A 264 0.01 18.21 -10.63
C VAL A 264 -1.44 18.33 -10.19
N ARG A 265 -1.67 18.82 -8.98
CA ARG A 265 -2.99 19.02 -8.39
C ARG A 265 -2.97 20.15 -7.39
N PHE A 266 -3.99 21.00 -7.43
CA PHE A 266 -4.22 22.07 -6.48
C PHE A 266 -5.60 21.89 -5.87
N VAL A 267 -5.64 21.51 -4.59
CA VAL A 267 -6.88 21.33 -3.84
C VAL A 267 -7.05 22.54 -2.93
N TYR A 268 -8.21 23.18 -2.97
CA TYR A 268 -8.46 24.41 -2.21
C TYR A 268 -9.85 24.41 -1.61
N ASP A 269 -10.03 25.16 -0.53
CA ASP A 269 -11.34 25.42 0.05
C ASP A 269 -12.25 26.14 -0.95
N ARG A 270 -13.45 25.60 -1.20
CA ARG A 270 -14.43 26.19 -2.12
C ARG A 270 -14.81 27.62 -1.73
N GLU A 271 -14.75 27.97 -0.45
CA GLU A 271 -15.07 29.32 0.03
C GLU A 271 -13.89 30.29 -0.08
N MET A 272 -12.74 29.86 -0.62
CA MET A 272 -11.54 30.70 -0.77
C MET A 272 -11.84 32.01 -1.48
N ASP A 273 -11.34 33.10 -0.90
CA ASP A 273 -11.42 34.43 -1.50
C ASP A 273 -10.98 34.40 -2.97
N PRO A 274 -11.82 34.84 -3.93
CA PRO A 274 -11.51 34.73 -5.35
C PRO A 274 -10.23 35.47 -5.76
N GLY A 275 -9.94 36.60 -5.12
CA GLY A 275 -8.72 37.38 -5.39
C GLY A 275 -7.47 36.64 -4.93
N LEU A 276 -7.51 36.03 -3.75
CA LEU A 276 -6.44 35.16 -3.26
C LEU A 276 -6.28 33.90 -4.13
N LEU A 277 -7.37 33.26 -4.55
CA LEU A 277 -7.31 32.08 -5.42
C LEU A 277 -6.64 32.41 -6.76
N GLU A 278 -7.04 33.51 -7.40
CA GLU A 278 -6.43 33.97 -8.64
C GLU A 278 -4.95 34.32 -8.44
N TYR A 279 -4.61 34.96 -7.32
CA TYR A 279 -3.23 35.24 -6.95
C TYR A 279 -2.39 33.97 -6.86
N LEU A 280 -2.87 32.95 -6.14
CA LEU A 280 -2.19 31.67 -5.98
C LEU A 280 -2.05 30.92 -7.31
N ILE A 281 -3.09 30.88 -8.14
CA ILE A 281 -3.05 30.25 -9.48
C ILE A 281 -1.96 30.88 -10.34
N ARG A 282 -1.90 32.23 -10.38
CA ARG A 282 -0.89 32.96 -11.16
C ARG A 282 0.52 32.73 -10.61
N ARG A 283 0.74 32.90 -9.30
CA ARG A 283 2.09 32.76 -8.69
C ARG A 283 2.62 31.32 -8.76
N LEU A 284 1.75 30.31 -8.69
CA LEU A 284 2.12 28.90 -8.81
C LEU A 284 2.24 28.42 -10.27
N ASN A 285 1.96 29.29 -11.25
CA ASN A 285 1.92 28.96 -12.69
C ASN A 285 1.01 27.76 -13.00
N LEU A 286 -0.18 27.74 -12.38
CA LEU A 286 -1.18 26.70 -12.60
C LEU A 286 -2.04 27.04 -13.83
N SER A 287 -2.27 26.05 -14.68
CA SER A 287 -3.17 26.10 -15.82
C SER A 287 -4.50 25.40 -15.50
N LYS A 288 -5.54 25.59 -16.32
CA LYS A 288 -6.79 24.80 -16.21
C LYS A 288 -6.55 23.29 -16.30
N ARG A 289 -5.43 22.87 -16.92
CA ARG A 289 -5.01 21.46 -17.00
C ARG A 289 -4.43 20.96 -15.68
N ASP A 290 -4.01 21.85 -14.79
CA ASP A 290 -3.43 21.55 -13.48
C ASP A 290 -4.52 21.25 -12.43
N ASN A 291 -5.36 20.24 -12.69
CA ASN A 291 -6.36 19.64 -11.79
C ASN A 291 -6.68 20.50 -10.56
N LEU A 292 -7.46 21.57 -10.78
CA LEU A 292 -7.95 22.46 -9.76
C LEU A 292 -9.21 21.81 -9.14
N ILE A 293 -9.13 21.43 -7.87
CA ILE A 293 -10.21 20.68 -7.21
C ILE A 293 -10.72 21.50 -6.03
N PRO A 294 -11.93 22.08 -6.11
CA PRO A 294 -12.56 22.71 -4.95
C PRO A 294 -13.00 21.61 -3.96
N GLY A 295 -12.59 21.74 -2.71
CA GLY A 295 -12.96 20.85 -1.61
C GLY A 295 -13.63 21.60 -0.47
N GLY A 296 -13.93 20.89 0.61
CA GLY A 296 -14.45 21.50 1.84
C GLY A 296 -13.36 22.25 2.63
N ARG A 297 -13.74 22.72 3.82
CA ARG A 297 -12.85 23.43 4.76
C ARG A 297 -11.63 22.62 5.19
N ILE A 298 -11.81 21.31 5.39
CA ILE A 298 -10.77 20.38 5.84
C ILE A 298 -10.15 19.70 4.62
N HIS A 299 -8.82 19.72 4.54
CA HIS A 299 -8.05 19.01 3.52
C HIS A 299 -7.12 17.96 4.14
N ASN A 300 -6.41 17.19 3.31
CA ASN A 300 -5.38 16.24 3.77
C ASN A 300 -5.89 15.22 4.80
N TYR A 301 -7.00 14.56 4.49
CA TYR A 301 -7.62 13.56 5.36
C TYR A 301 -6.71 12.38 5.69
N ARG A 302 -5.57 12.20 4.99
CA ARG A 302 -4.46 11.33 5.42
C ARG A 302 -4.24 11.32 6.93
N HIS A 303 -4.21 12.49 7.59
CA HIS A 303 -3.94 12.57 9.03
C HIS A 303 -5.05 11.94 9.89
N PHE A 304 -6.28 11.78 9.36
CA PHE A 304 -7.38 11.11 10.06
C PHE A 304 -7.14 9.60 10.24
N MET A 305 -6.08 9.03 9.66
CA MET A 305 -5.61 7.71 10.07
C MET A 305 -5.09 7.68 11.52
N ASP A 306 -4.63 8.84 12.03
CA ASP A 306 -4.10 9.04 13.37
C ASP A 306 -5.12 9.76 14.27
N PHE A 307 -6.41 9.67 13.95
CA PHE A 307 -7.49 10.27 14.75
C PHE A 307 -7.44 9.75 16.20
N PRO A 308 -7.65 10.59 17.23
CA PRO A 308 -7.43 10.21 18.62
C PRO A 308 -8.22 8.97 19.05
N ASP A 309 -7.53 7.88 19.36
CA ASP A 309 -8.15 6.59 19.70
C ASP A 309 -8.91 6.60 21.03
N GLN A 310 -8.54 7.50 21.95
CA GLN A 310 -9.06 7.57 23.31
C GLN A 310 -10.49 8.10 23.40
N VAL A 311 -11.00 8.75 22.34
CA VAL A 311 -12.34 9.34 22.32
C VAL A 311 -13.45 8.34 21.99
N PHE A 312 -13.09 7.13 21.55
CA PHE A 312 -14.06 6.07 21.22
C PHE A 312 -14.25 5.09 22.38
N LYS A 313 -15.51 4.92 22.80
CA LYS A 313 -15.91 3.95 23.82
C LYS A 313 -15.84 2.50 23.31
N ASP A 314 -16.36 2.24 22.10
CA ASP A 314 -16.38 0.91 21.48
C ASP A 314 -15.13 0.62 20.65
N LYS A 315 -14.08 0.14 21.33
CA LYS A 315 -12.90 -0.41 20.67
C LYS A 315 -13.19 -1.85 20.26
N LYS A 316 -13.89 -2.05 19.14
CA LYS A 316 -13.96 -3.38 18.51
C LYS A 316 -12.52 -3.79 18.14
N GLN A 317 -11.87 -4.56 19.02
CA GLN A 317 -10.48 -4.93 18.84
C GLN A 317 -10.37 -5.98 17.75
N ARG A 318 -9.38 -5.80 16.88
CA ARG A 318 -8.96 -6.82 15.93
C ARG A 318 -8.70 -8.11 16.69
N LYS A 319 -9.07 -9.27 16.13
CA LYS A 319 -8.79 -10.55 16.78
C LYS A 319 -7.28 -10.67 17.01
N LYS A 320 -6.89 -11.00 18.24
CA LYS A 320 -5.48 -11.17 18.59
C LYS A 320 -4.88 -12.31 17.75
N PRO A 321 -3.69 -12.11 17.16
CA PRO A 321 -2.95 -13.20 16.54
C PRO A 321 -2.71 -14.32 17.56
N PHE A 322 -2.71 -15.57 17.11
CA PHE A 322 -2.41 -16.74 17.95
C PHE A 322 -1.15 -17.45 17.46
N ASP A 323 -0.50 -18.20 18.35
CA ASP A 323 0.72 -18.93 17.97
C ASP A 323 0.39 -20.17 17.15
N HIS A 324 1.27 -20.46 16.19
CA HIS A 324 1.12 -21.67 15.37
C HIS A 324 1.38 -22.91 16.25
N PRO A 325 0.48 -23.91 16.28
CA PRO A 325 0.55 -25.02 17.24
C PRO A 325 1.85 -25.82 17.26
N GLN A 326 2.49 -25.94 16.10
CA GLN A 326 3.76 -26.68 15.98
C GLN A 326 4.95 -25.89 16.51
N LEU A 327 4.80 -24.59 16.74
CA LEU A 327 5.85 -23.69 17.19
C LEU A 327 5.63 -23.22 18.64
N THR A 328 4.46 -23.53 19.22
CA THR A 328 4.22 -23.38 20.65
C THR A 328 5.13 -24.37 21.40
N ASP A 329 5.94 -23.86 22.32
CA ASP A 329 6.87 -24.62 23.19
C ASP A 329 8.03 -25.35 22.51
N ASN A 330 8.26 -25.12 21.21
CA ASN A 330 9.35 -25.75 20.46
C ASN A 330 10.25 -24.69 19.83
N ARG A 331 11.56 -24.96 19.75
CA ARG A 331 12.48 -24.14 18.94
C ARG A 331 12.05 -24.23 17.47
N VAL A 332 11.99 -23.08 16.81
CA VAL A 332 11.49 -22.98 15.43
C VAL A 332 12.37 -23.82 14.50
N SER A 333 13.69 -23.73 14.67
CA SER A 333 14.69 -24.50 13.94
C SER A 333 14.45 -26.03 14.01
N ASP A 334 14.20 -26.58 15.21
CA ASP A 334 13.99 -28.02 15.39
C ASP A 334 12.75 -28.54 14.63
N VAL A 335 11.72 -27.71 14.51
CA VAL A 335 10.47 -28.05 13.82
C VAL A 335 10.66 -27.99 12.30
N ILE A 336 11.22 -26.88 11.79
CA ILE A 336 11.36 -26.65 10.34
C ILE A 336 12.38 -27.59 9.68
N LEU A 337 13.33 -28.12 10.46
CA LEU A 337 14.26 -29.16 10.02
C LEU A 337 13.56 -30.52 9.79
N LYS A 338 12.39 -30.74 10.40
CA LYS A 338 11.60 -31.97 10.26
C LYS A 338 10.45 -31.84 9.28
N LYS A 339 9.77 -30.69 9.26
CA LYS A 339 8.56 -30.48 8.43
C LYS A 339 8.39 -29.01 8.06
N ASP A 340 7.89 -28.78 6.85
CA ASP A 340 7.47 -27.44 6.39
C ASP A 340 6.34 -26.87 7.26
N VAL A 341 6.42 -25.57 7.57
CA VAL A 341 5.41 -24.85 8.35
C VAL A 341 4.96 -23.61 7.58
N LEU A 342 3.65 -23.37 7.52
CA LEU A 342 3.05 -22.21 6.87
C LEU A 342 2.47 -21.26 7.91
N LEU A 343 2.95 -20.02 7.91
CA LEU A 343 2.43 -18.94 8.74
C LEU A 343 1.50 -18.05 7.90
N HIS A 344 0.37 -17.65 8.48
CA HIS A 344 -0.62 -16.79 7.85
C HIS A 344 -0.79 -15.53 8.68
N PHE A 345 -0.23 -14.41 8.24
CA PHE A 345 -0.41 -13.12 8.89
C PHE A 345 -1.71 -12.47 8.41
N PRO A 346 -2.40 -11.67 9.24
CA PRO A 346 -2.11 -11.36 10.64
C PRO A 346 -2.70 -12.38 11.64
N TYR A 347 -3.19 -13.53 11.18
CA TYR A 347 -3.86 -14.53 12.03
C TYR A 347 -2.89 -15.22 12.99
N HIS A 348 -1.70 -15.58 12.49
CA HIS A 348 -0.60 -16.13 13.27
C HIS A 348 0.31 -15.03 13.81
N SER A 349 0.90 -15.28 14.98
CA SER A 349 1.95 -14.44 15.55
C SER A 349 3.16 -14.31 14.62
N PHE A 350 3.73 -13.11 14.54
CA PHE A 350 4.98 -12.84 13.80
C PHE A 350 6.24 -13.25 14.58
N LEU A 351 6.10 -13.56 15.88
CA LEU A 351 7.21 -13.92 16.76
C LEU A 351 8.06 -15.09 16.24
N PRO A 352 7.50 -16.20 15.73
CA PRO A 352 8.32 -17.33 15.29
C PRO A 352 9.30 -16.99 14.16
N LEU A 353 8.99 -15.98 13.34
CA LEU A 353 9.91 -15.52 12.31
C LEU A 353 11.10 -14.77 12.91
N ILE A 354 10.86 -13.96 13.95
CA ILE A 354 11.91 -13.27 14.72
C ILE A 354 12.74 -14.31 15.48
N ASP A 355 12.09 -15.28 16.10
CA ASP A 355 12.75 -16.31 16.89
C ASP A 355 13.62 -17.21 16.02
N LEU A 356 13.22 -17.53 14.78
CA LEU A 356 14.08 -18.23 13.82
C LEU A 356 15.42 -17.52 13.58
N ILE A 357 15.39 -16.20 13.38
CA ILE A 357 16.62 -15.40 13.19
C ILE A 357 17.40 -15.29 14.50
N ARG A 358 16.72 -15.14 15.64
CA ARG A 358 17.36 -15.08 16.95
C ARG A 358 18.06 -16.40 17.30
N GLU A 359 17.38 -17.53 17.13
CA GLU A 359 17.96 -18.87 17.30
C GLU A 359 19.20 -19.02 16.42
N ALA A 360 19.12 -18.65 15.15
CA ALA A 360 20.24 -18.68 14.23
C ALA A 360 21.38 -17.74 14.61
N ALA A 361 21.10 -16.62 15.29
CA ALA A 361 22.12 -15.70 15.77
C ALA A 361 22.96 -16.27 16.93
N PHE A 362 22.37 -17.11 17.78
CA PHE A 362 23.04 -17.71 18.94
C PHE A 362 23.61 -19.11 18.68
N ASP A 363 23.06 -19.85 17.73
CA ASP A 363 23.50 -21.22 17.44
C ASP A 363 24.98 -21.24 16.99
N PRO A 364 25.88 -21.94 17.72
CA PRO A 364 27.31 -22.00 17.38
C PRO A 364 27.56 -22.76 16.07
N ASP A 365 26.63 -23.61 15.64
CA ASP A 365 26.75 -24.39 14.41
C ASP A 365 26.34 -23.57 13.16
N VAL A 366 25.68 -22.43 13.33
CA VAL A 366 25.27 -21.56 12.21
C VAL A 366 26.46 -20.73 11.75
N THR A 367 26.78 -20.82 10.46
CA THR A 367 27.92 -20.11 9.86
C THR A 367 27.51 -18.85 9.11
N THR A 368 26.36 -18.89 8.42
CA THR A 368 25.95 -17.83 7.50
C THR A 368 24.44 -17.58 7.58
N ILE A 369 24.04 -16.30 7.56
CA ILE A 369 22.65 -15.85 7.43
C ILE A 369 22.56 -14.91 6.23
N LYS A 370 21.76 -15.25 5.22
CA LYS A 370 21.43 -14.38 4.08
C LYS A 370 19.95 -14.02 4.13
N ILE A 371 19.61 -12.74 4.00
CA ILE A 371 18.21 -12.28 4.12
C ILE A 371 17.93 -11.08 3.23
N THR A 372 16.73 -11.04 2.64
CA THR A 372 16.22 -9.85 1.95
C THR A 372 15.30 -9.06 2.85
N CYS A 373 15.58 -7.77 3.01
CA CYS A 373 14.84 -6.86 3.88
C CYS A 373 14.26 -5.73 3.02
N TYR A 374 12.97 -5.87 2.70
CA TYR A 374 12.21 -4.88 1.94
C TYR A 374 11.27 -4.14 2.91
N ARG A 375 11.59 -2.87 3.22
CA ARG A 375 10.91 -2.01 4.22
C ARG A 375 11.08 -2.50 5.67
N LEU A 376 11.93 -1.83 6.45
CA LEU A 376 12.20 -2.15 7.84
C LEU A 376 11.51 -1.16 8.78
N ALA A 377 10.93 -1.68 9.87
CA ALA A 377 10.44 -0.82 10.92
C ALA A 377 11.58 -0.01 11.55
N SER A 378 11.29 1.23 11.98
CA SER A 378 12.26 2.10 12.67
C SER A 378 12.91 1.46 13.90
N GLN A 379 12.25 0.49 14.53
CA GLN A 379 12.79 -0.33 15.62
C GLN A 379 12.68 -1.82 15.28
N SER A 380 13.30 -2.26 14.19
CA SER A 380 13.21 -3.65 13.73
C SER A 380 13.91 -4.64 14.67
N LYS A 381 13.17 -5.63 15.17
CA LYS A 381 13.72 -6.72 15.98
C LYS A 381 14.54 -7.69 15.14
N ILE A 382 14.19 -7.83 13.86
CA ILE A 382 14.94 -8.64 12.90
C ILE A 382 16.35 -8.08 12.71
N VAL A 383 16.49 -6.76 12.50
CA VAL A 383 17.82 -6.15 12.31
C VAL A 383 18.68 -6.28 13.55
N ASN A 384 18.11 -6.06 14.74
CA ASN A 384 18.84 -6.28 15.99
C ASN A 384 19.32 -7.75 16.15
N ALA A 385 18.51 -8.72 15.72
CA ALA A 385 18.92 -10.13 15.73
C ALA A 385 20.06 -10.42 14.73
N LEU A 386 20.05 -9.77 13.56
CA LEU A 386 21.12 -9.87 12.57
C LEU A 386 22.42 -9.24 13.08
N ILE A 387 22.37 -8.07 13.72
CA ILE A 387 23.52 -7.45 14.38
C ILE A 387 24.13 -8.41 15.41
N ASN A 388 23.30 -9.02 16.25
CA ASN A 388 23.77 -10.01 17.22
C ASN A 388 24.41 -11.24 16.55
N ALA A 389 23.92 -11.66 15.39
CA ALA A 389 24.53 -12.75 14.64
C ALA A 389 25.95 -12.40 14.18
N VAL A 390 26.16 -11.17 13.69
CA VAL A 390 27.50 -10.69 13.30
C VAL A 390 28.44 -10.67 14.51
N ARG A 391 27.97 -10.11 15.64
CA ARG A 391 28.74 -10.08 16.89
C ARG A 391 29.10 -11.48 17.40
N ASN A 392 28.27 -12.48 17.12
CA ASN A 392 28.53 -13.89 17.41
C ASN A 392 29.36 -14.60 16.32
N GLY A 393 30.06 -13.86 15.46
CA GLY A 393 31.01 -14.38 14.48
C GLY A 393 30.40 -15.00 13.22
N LYS A 394 29.11 -14.74 12.93
CA LYS A 394 28.41 -15.30 11.77
C LYS A 394 28.57 -14.38 10.57
N GLU A 395 28.70 -14.97 9.39
CA GLU A 395 28.65 -14.21 8.14
C GLU A 395 27.21 -13.78 7.86
N VAL A 396 26.92 -12.48 7.90
CA VAL A 396 25.57 -11.96 7.64
C VAL A 396 25.56 -11.16 6.35
N ILE A 397 24.67 -11.54 5.43
CA ILE A 397 24.46 -10.85 4.15
C ILE A 397 23.02 -10.34 4.10
N VAL A 398 22.85 -9.03 3.98
CA VAL A 398 21.53 -8.38 3.97
C VAL A 398 21.34 -7.63 2.66
N MET A 399 20.29 -7.97 1.90
CA MET A 399 19.85 -7.16 0.76
C MET A 399 18.84 -6.12 1.24
N LEU A 400 19.20 -4.83 1.15
CA LEU A 400 18.34 -3.70 1.50
C LEU A 400 17.87 -2.94 0.27
N GLU A 401 16.56 -2.69 0.19
CA GLU A 401 15.98 -1.80 -0.83
C GLU A 401 15.87 -0.38 -0.28
N LEU A 402 16.85 0.47 -0.61
CA LEU A 402 16.91 1.86 -0.15
C LEU A 402 15.82 2.74 -0.78
N ARG A 403 15.31 2.39 -1.98
CA ARG A 403 14.27 3.17 -2.67
C ARG A 403 12.85 2.71 -2.34
N ALA A 404 12.69 1.98 -1.25
CA ALA A 404 11.36 1.55 -0.81
C ALA A 404 10.59 2.76 -0.27
N ARG A 405 9.48 3.10 -0.94
CA ARG A 405 8.66 4.27 -0.58
C ARG A 405 8.33 4.35 0.91
N PHE A 406 8.47 5.55 1.46
CA PHE A 406 8.07 6.00 2.81
C PHE A 406 8.97 5.57 3.98
N GLU A 407 9.99 4.75 3.74
CA GLU A 407 10.91 4.26 4.77
C GLU A 407 12.38 4.48 4.36
N GLU A 408 12.63 5.43 3.46
CA GLU A 408 13.98 5.72 2.93
C GLU A 408 14.95 6.12 4.05
N GLU A 409 14.51 7.02 4.95
CA GLU A 409 15.31 7.48 6.09
C GLU A 409 15.70 6.31 7.02
N ALA A 410 14.74 5.47 7.40
CA ALA A 410 14.97 4.32 8.27
C ALA A 410 15.87 3.25 7.62
N ASN A 411 15.71 2.99 6.32
CA ASN A 411 16.54 2.02 5.61
C ASN A 411 18.00 2.49 5.50
N ILE A 412 18.24 3.80 5.33
CA ILE A 412 19.59 4.38 5.32
C ILE A 412 20.25 4.25 6.70
N GLU A 413 19.51 4.55 7.77
CA GLU A 413 20.02 4.37 9.14
C GLU A 413 20.41 2.91 9.42
N TRP A 414 19.53 1.97 9.08
CA TRP A 414 19.81 0.54 9.26
C TRP A 414 20.98 0.03 8.41
N LYS A 415 21.14 0.58 7.20
CA LYS A 415 22.27 0.26 6.33
C LYS A 415 23.58 0.60 7.01
N ASN A 416 23.73 1.85 7.49
CA ASN A 416 24.96 2.30 8.16
C ASN A 416 25.25 1.44 9.39
N ARG A 417 24.23 1.21 10.23
CA ARG A 417 24.38 0.41 11.46
C ARG A 417 24.76 -1.05 11.20
N LEU A 418 24.25 -1.67 10.13
CA LEU A 418 24.62 -3.04 9.75
C LEU A 418 26.05 -3.13 9.22
N GLU A 419 26.49 -2.14 8.42
CA GLU A 419 27.86 -2.07 7.88
C GLU A 419 28.87 -1.84 9.01
N GLU A 420 28.59 -0.94 9.96
CA GLU A 420 29.44 -0.66 11.13
C GLU A 420 29.69 -1.90 11.99
N GLU A 421 28.70 -2.77 12.12
CA GLU A 421 28.81 -4.01 12.90
C GLU A 421 29.52 -5.15 12.14
N GLY A 422 29.74 -4.99 10.83
CA GLY A 422 30.46 -5.95 9.99
C GLY A 422 29.58 -6.84 9.10
N ALA A 423 28.28 -6.54 8.95
CA ALA A 423 27.44 -7.24 7.99
C ALA A 423 27.75 -6.83 6.55
N LYS A 424 27.66 -7.76 5.60
CA LYS A 424 27.73 -7.46 4.16
C LYS A 424 26.36 -6.95 3.69
N VAL A 425 26.23 -5.64 3.52
CA VAL A 425 25.00 -5.03 3.03
C VAL A 425 25.05 -4.91 1.51
N LEU A 426 24.13 -5.59 0.83
CA LEU A 426 23.90 -5.47 -0.61
C LEU A 426 22.86 -4.37 -0.83
N ILE A 427 23.21 -3.39 -1.66
CA ILE A 427 22.33 -2.29 -2.05
C ILE A 427 22.20 -2.23 -3.57
N GLU A 428 21.06 -1.70 -4.02
CA GLU A 428 20.78 -1.21 -5.38
C GLU A 428 21.47 -1.96 -6.54
N ILE A 429 20.73 -2.86 -7.19
CA ILE A 429 21.12 -3.36 -8.51
C ILE A 429 20.62 -2.34 -9.55
N PRO A 430 21.48 -1.75 -10.40
CA PRO A 430 21.04 -0.83 -11.44
C PRO A 430 19.92 -1.46 -12.28
N GLU A 431 18.80 -0.73 -12.41
CA GLU A 431 17.61 -1.13 -13.18
C GLU A 431 16.86 -2.38 -12.68
N LEU A 432 17.17 -2.91 -11.48
CA LEU A 432 16.49 -4.08 -10.92
C LEU A 432 16.17 -3.92 -9.43
N LYS A 433 14.88 -3.76 -9.10
CA LYS A 433 14.44 -3.74 -7.69
C LYS A 433 14.28 -5.14 -7.13
N VAL A 434 14.72 -5.35 -5.89
CA VAL A 434 14.56 -6.62 -5.19
C VAL A 434 13.30 -6.59 -4.33
N HIS A 435 12.31 -7.37 -4.71
CA HIS A 435 11.01 -7.43 -4.04
C HIS A 435 10.70 -8.83 -3.47
N SER A 436 11.58 -9.81 -3.64
CA SER A 436 11.48 -11.10 -2.95
C SER A 436 11.73 -10.96 -1.44
N LYS A 437 11.05 -11.80 -0.65
CA LYS A 437 11.22 -11.89 0.81
C LYS A 437 11.65 -13.29 1.18
N ILE A 438 12.96 -13.49 1.19
CA ILE A 438 13.61 -14.78 1.33
C ILE A 438 14.72 -14.71 2.38
N CYS A 439 14.91 -15.82 3.08
CA CYS A 439 15.99 -16.00 4.04
C CYS A 439 16.59 -17.38 3.91
N LEU A 440 17.90 -17.44 4.04
CA LEU A 440 18.71 -18.65 4.05
C LEU A 440 19.64 -18.63 5.26
N ILE A 441 19.57 -19.68 6.06
CA ILE A 441 20.45 -19.93 7.20
C ILE A 441 21.22 -21.20 6.89
N LYS A 442 22.54 -21.12 6.99
CA LYS A 442 23.47 -22.23 6.75
C LYS A 442 24.04 -22.70 8.08
N LYS A 443 23.74 -23.96 8.42
CA LYS A 443 24.21 -24.63 9.64
C LYS A 443 25.16 -25.76 9.31
N LYS A 444 26.28 -25.85 10.02
CA LYS A 444 27.24 -26.94 9.94
C LYS A 444 26.85 -28.04 10.93
N THR A 445 26.72 -29.27 10.44
CA THR A 445 26.42 -30.43 11.29
C THR A 445 27.69 -31.03 11.88
N LYS A 446 27.53 -31.91 12.87
CA LYS A 446 28.63 -32.68 13.49
C LYS A 446 29.44 -33.47 12.46
N ASP A 447 28.79 -33.97 11.41
CA ASP A 447 29.43 -34.70 10.30
C ASP A 447 30.08 -33.78 9.25
N HIS A 448 30.32 -32.51 9.58
CA HIS A 448 30.86 -31.47 8.70
C HIS A 448 30.04 -31.19 7.41
N LYS A 449 28.80 -31.70 7.32
CA LYS A 449 27.86 -31.37 6.24
C LYS A 449 27.11 -30.08 6.55
N PHE A 450 26.70 -29.36 5.51
CA PHE A 450 25.85 -28.17 5.67
C PHE A 450 24.38 -28.51 5.49
N ILE A 451 23.56 -28.02 6.40
CA ILE A 451 22.10 -27.97 6.29
C ILE A 451 21.70 -26.53 6.00
N LEU A 452 20.75 -26.38 5.08
CA LEU A 452 20.16 -25.09 4.74
C LEU A 452 18.70 -25.08 5.17
N TYR A 453 18.28 -24.02 5.83
CA TYR A 453 16.89 -23.78 6.21
C TYR A 453 16.60 -22.29 6.23
N GLY A 454 15.34 -21.91 6.23
CA GLY A 454 14.95 -20.51 6.25
C GLY A 454 13.51 -20.34 5.84
N PHE A 455 13.22 -19.29 5.09
CA PHE A 455 11.85 -18.98 4.69
C PHE A 455 11.72 -18.30 3.33
N ILE A 456 10.51 -18.37 2.80
CA ILE A 456 10.02 -17.59 1.67
C ILE A 456 8.64 -17.01 2.01
N SER A 457 8.45 -15.73 1.72
CA SER A 457 7.26 -14.97 2.12
C SER A 457 6.65 -14.20 0.95
N THR A 458 5.32 -14.07 0.94
CA THR A 458 4.59 -13.15 0.05
C THR A 458 4.72 -11.69 0.49
N GLY A 459 5.02 -11.47 1.77
CA GLY A 459 5.00 -10.19 2.45
C GLY A 459 6.32 -9.77 3.07
N ASN A 460 6.38 -8.50 3.44
CA ASN A 460 7.56 -7.84 3.99
C ASN A 460 7.89 -8.30 5.42
N LEU A 461 9.13 -8.07 5.85
CA LEU A 461 9.62 -8.39 7.19
C LEU A 461 9.44 -7.21 8.17
N ASN A 462 8.22 -6.65 8.21
CA ASN A 462 7.92 -5.49 9.06
C ASN A 462 6.83 -5.87 10.08
N GLU A 463 7.20 -5.79 11.36
CA GLU A 463 6.35 -6.23 12.48
C GLU A 463 5.06 -5.40 12.60
N LYS A 464 5.08 -4.14 12.15
CA LYS A 464 3.89 -3.27 12.14
C LYS A 464 2.94 -3.70 11.02
N THR A 465 3.45 -3.92 9.81
CA THR A 465 2.61 -4.33 8.67
C THR A 465 2.07 -5.74 8.83
N ALA A 466 2.81 -6.66 9.47
CA ALA A 466 2.36 -8.04 9.71
C ALA A 466 1.07 -8.13 10.56
N LYS A 467 0.70 -7.07 11.29
CA LYS A 467 -0.57 -6.99 12.05
C LYS A 467 -1.77 -6.59 11.20
N VAL A 468 -1.54 -6.09 9.99
CA VAL A 468 -2.56 -5.51 9.13
C VAL A 468 -2.55 -6.08 7.71
N TYR A 469 -1.48 -6.73 7.27
CA TYR A 469 -1.35 -7.31 5.94
C TYR A 469 -1.60 -8.82 6.00
N GLY A 470 -2.48 -9.28 5.11
CA GLY A 470 -2.80 -10.69 4.89
C GLY A 470 -1.71 -11.36 4.07
N ASP A 471 -0.72 -12.00 4.70
CA ASP A 471 0.46 -12.57 4.06
C ASP A 471 0.69 -14.04 4.43
N HIS A 472 1.47 -14.75 3.60
CA HIS A 472 1.87 -16.13 3.83
C HIS A 472 3.39 -16.27 3.86
N CYS A 473 3.91 -17.01 4.84
CA CYS A 473 5.33 -17.28 4.98
C CYS A 473 5.57 -18.78 5.18
N LEU A 474 6.25 -19.40 4.23
CA LEU A 474 6.68 -20.79 4.29
C LEU A 474 8.05 -20.86 4.97
N LEU A 475 8.10 -21.53 6.12
CA LEU A 475 9.34 -21.94 6.77
C LEU A 475 9.69 -23.36 6.30
N THR A 476 10.91 -23.58 5.83
CA THR A 476 11.30 -24.86 5.25
C THR A 476 12.81 -25.13 5.35
N SER A 477 13.16 -26.41 5.42
CA SER A 477 14.52 -26.94 5.25
C SER A 477 14.67 -27.73 3.94
N ASN A 478 13.72 -27.60 3.02
CA ASN A 478 13.73 -28.31 1.76
C ASN A 478 14.98 -27.94 0.94
N GLN A 479 15.84 -28.93 0.71
CA GLN A 479 17.14 -28.72 0.05
C GLN A 479 17.01 -28.11 -1.34
N LYS A 480 15.96 -28.44 -2.10
CA LYS A 480 15.77 -27.91 -3.46
C LYS A 480 15.39 -26.43 -3.44
N ILE A 481 14.49 -26.05 -2.53
CA ILE A 481 14.10 -24.65 -2.33
C ILE A 481 15.30 -23.83 -1.84
N MET A 482 16.00 -24.32 -0.82
CA MET A 482 17.12 -23.60 -0.21
C MET A 482 18.33 -23.49 -1.15
N ALA A 483 18.58 -24.49 -1.98
CA ALA A 483 19.61 -24.41 -3.03
C ALA A 483 19.31 -23.29 -4.04
N ASP A 484 18.04 -23.13 -4.44
CA ASP A 484 17.64 -22.05 -5.35
C ASP A 484 17.68 -20.67 -4.67
N ILE A 485 17.26 -20.56 -3.41
CA ILE A 485 17.42 -19.32 -2.64
C ILE A 485 18.90 -18.93 -2.57
N ASN A 486 19.81 -19.89 -2.35
CA ASN A 486 21.24 -19.63 -2.37
C ASN A 486 21.73 -19.15 -3.75
N ARG A 487 21.24 -19.73 -4.86
CA ARG A 487 21.53 -19.23 -6.23
C ARG A 487 21.04 -17.81 -6.43
N ILE A 488 19.85 -17.48 -5.93
CA ILE A 488 19.30 -16.13 -5.99
C ILE A 488 20.22 -15.15 -5.24
N PHE A 489 20.72 -15.50 -4.05
CA PHE A 489 21.70 -14.66 -3.36
C PHE A 489 23.03 -14.54 -4.12
N ASN A 490 23.52 -15.61 -4.74
CA ASN A 490 24.73 -15.52 -5.57
C ASN A 490 24.54 -14.55 -6.74
N PHE A 491 23.35 -14.52 -7.34
CA PHE A 491 22.98 -13.51 -8.33
C PHE A 491 22.97 -12.09 -7.72
N LEU A 492 22.36 -11.90 -6.54
CA LEU A 492 22.32 -10.60 -5.86
C LEU A 492 23.71 -10.07 -5.52
N GLU A 493 24.65 -10.96 -5.18
CA GLU A 493 26.04 -10.60 -4.91
C GLU A 493 26.83 -10.27 -6.19
N GLN A 494 26.40 -10.78 -7.35
CA GLN A 494 27.08 -10.62 -8.65
C GLN A 494 26.09 -10.36 -9.80
N PRO A 495 25.29 -9.27 -9.76
CA PRO A 495 24.15 -9.10 -10.67
C PRO A 495 24.54 -8.98 -12.15
N LYS A 496 25.74 -8.45 -12.45
CA LYS A 496 26.20 -8.23 -13.83
C LYS A 496 26.54 -9.53 -14.58
N SER A 497 27.16 -10.49 -13.90
CA SER A 497 27.60 -11.78 -14.49
C SER A 497 26.76 -12.98 -14.03
N GLY A 498 25.95 -12.80 -12.99
CA GLY A 498 25.26 -13.86 -12.26
C GLY A 498 23.92 -14.32 -12.85
N MET A 499 23.50 -13.84 -14.03
CA MET A 499 22.18 -14.19 -14.59
C MET A 499 22.02 -15.72 -14.82
N HIS A 500 23.14 -16.43 -15.01
CA HIS A 500 23.16 -17.89 -15.08
C HIS A 500 22.65 -18.57 -13.79
N PHE A 501 22.91 -18.00 -12.61
CA PHE A 501 22.40 -18.55 -11.34
C PHE A 501 20.87 -18.57 -11.30
N LEU A 502 20.21 -17.55 -11.85
CA LEU A 502 18.74 -17.53 -11.96
C LEU A 502 18.23 -18.58 -12.94
N ARG A 503 18.91 -18.77 -14.08
CA ARG A 503 18.56 -19.80 -15.08
C ARG A 503 18.72 -21.23 -14.53
N GLU A 504 19.63 -21.42 -13.59
CA GLU A 504 19.87 -22.70 -12.92
C GLU A 504 18.90 -23.00 -11.78
N CYS A 505 18.01 -22.08 -11.41
CA CYS A 505 16.95 -22.36 -10.43
C CYS A 505 15.99 -23.42 -10.99
N LYS A 506 15.76 -24.50 -10.23
CA LYS A 506 14.98 -25.67 -10.69
C LYS A 506 13.59 -25.77 -10.07
N THR A 507 13.40 -25.13 -8.93
CA THR A 507 12.22 -25.23 -8.06
C THR A 507 11.58 -23.86 -7.87
N ILE A 508 12.35 -22.87 -7.39
CA ILE A 508 11.89 -21.49 -7.34
C ILE A 508 11.87 -20.94 -8.76
N ILE A 509 10.81 -20.25 -9.12
CA ILE A 509 10.69 -19.55 -10.40
C ILE A 509 10.99 -18.07 -10.12
N PRO A 510 12.20 -17.58 -10.42
CA PRO A 510 12.56 -16.19 -10.17
C PRO A 510 11.99 -15.26 -11.26
N SER A 511 11.79 -13.99 -10.93
CA SER A 511 11.75 -12.90 -11.93
C SER A 511 13.14 -12.25 -12.03
N PRO A 512 13.51 -11.64 -13.18
CA PRO A 512 12.68 -11.35 -14.35
C PRO A 512 12.60 -12.46 -15.43
N GLY A 513 11.51 -12.49 -16.18
CA GLY A 513 11.28 -13.29 -17.40
C GLY A 513 10.76 -14.72 -17.20
N PHE A 514 11.22 -15.45 -16.17
CA PHE A 514 10.90 -16.88 -16.03
C PHE A 514 9.47 -17.15 -15.58
N VAL A 515 8.93 -16.33 -14.66
CA VAL A 515 7.56 -16.49 -14.14
C VAL A 515 6.55 -16.45 -15.27
N LYS A 516 6.64 -15.47 -16.17
CA LYS A 516 5.72 -15.29 -17.29
C LYS A 516 5.71 -16.51 -18.22
N GLN A 517 6.89 -17.04 -18.55
CA GLN A 517 7.02 -18.24 -19.38
C GLN A 517 6.38 -19.47 -18.71
N GLU A 518 6.64 -19.68 -17.42
CA GLU A 518 6.12 -20.84 -16.70
C GLU A 518 4.60 -20.75 -16.49
N MET A 519 4.08 -19.58 -16.13
CA MET A 519 2.63 -19.36 -16.00
C MET A 519 1.93 -19.56 -17.35
N THR A 520 2.52 -19.09 -18.45
CA THR A 520 1.99 -19.32 -19.81
C THR A 520 1.92 -20.81 -20.15
N LYS A 521 2.92 -21.62 -19.78
CA LYS A 521 2.90 -23.07 -19.97
C LYS A 521 1.79 -23.75 -19.16
N LEU A 522 1.61 -23.33 -17.90
CA LEU A 522 0.56 -23.87 -17.03
C LEU A 522 -0.84 -23.54 -17.58
N ILE A 523 -1.08 -22.31 -18.01
CA ILE A 523 -2.35 -21.91 -18.63
C ILE A 523 -2.59 -22.69 -19.93
N ASN A 524 -1.56 -22.87 -20.77
CA ASN A 524 -1.65 -23.69 -21.97
C ASN A 524 -2.04 -25.14 -21.68
N GLU A 525 -1.55 -25.71 -20.58
CA GLU A 525 -1.91 -27.07 -20.19
C GLU A 525 -3.39 -27.15 -19.76
N GLU A 526 -3.90 -26.18 -19.00
CA GLU A 526 -5.33 -26.08 -18.68
C GLU A 526 -6.18 -25.94 -19.95
N ILE A 527 -5.77 -25.09 -20.90
CA ILE A 527 -6.43 -24.94 -22.22
C ILE A 527 -6.49 -26.28 -22.95
N ARG A 528 -5.39 -27.03 -23.00
CA ARG A 528 -5.35 -28.36 -23.64
C ARG A 528 -6.29 -29.35 -22.97
N GLN A 529 -6.44 -29.29 -21.65
CA GLN A 529 -7.39 -30.15 -20.95
C GLN A 529 -8.84 -29.74 -21.22
N ALA A 530 -9.14 -28.45 -21.22
CA ALA A 530 -10.47 -27.92 -21.49
C ALA A 530 -10.93 -28.23 -22.93
N ASN A 531 -10.05 -28.07 -23.93
CA ASN A 531 -10.32 -28.48 -25.32
C ASN A 531 -10.61 -29.98 -25.46
N LYS A 532 -10.08 -30.81 -24.55
CA LYS A 532 -10.38 -32.26 -24.45
C LYS A 532 -11.62 -32.55 -23.61
N LYS A 533 -12.39 -31.53 -23.22
CA LYS A 533 -13.54 -31.59 -22.31
C LYS A 533 -13.22 -32.23 -20.95
N LYS A 534 -11.96 -32.14 -20.51
CA LYS A 534 -11.52 -32.60 -19.19
C LYS A 534 -11.60 -31.46 -18.17
N PRO A 535 -11.70 -31.76 -16.86
CA PRO A 535 -11.69 -30.73 -15.83
C PRO A 535 -10.40 -29.89 -15.90
N ALA A 536 -10.59 -28.58 -16.03
CA ALA A 536 -9.54 -27.58 -16.14
C ALA A 536 -9.96 -26.32 -15.39
N ALA A 537 -9.11 -25.83 -14.50
CA ALA A 537 -9.42 -24.69 -13.67
C ALA A 537 -8.15 -23.91 -13.26
N ILE A 538 -8.33 -22.60 -13.13
CA ILE A 538 -7.31 -21.64 -12.73
C ILE A 538 -7.92 -20.79 -11.61
N THR A 539 -7.28 -20.76 -10.44
CA THR A 539 -7.64 -19.85 -9.34
C THR A 539 -6.43 -18.97 -9.02
N LEU A 540 -6.59 -17.65 -9.14
CA LEU A 540 -5.50 -16.69 -8.93
C LEU A 540 -5.89 -15.66 -7.87
N LYS A 541 -5.05 -15.53 -6.84
CA LYS A 541 -5.08 -14.44 -5.87
C LYS A 541 -3.83 -13.59 -6.04
N MET A 542 -4.01 -12.28 -6.18
CA MET A 542 -2.90 -11.31 -6.16
C MET A 542 -3.40 -9.89 -5.89
N ASN A 543 -2.49 -8.92 -5.78
CA ASN A 543 -2.88 -7.52 -5.57
C ASN A 543 -3.28 -6.84 -6.88
N SER A 544 -2.58 -7.14 -7.97
CA SER A 544 -2.80 -6.48 -9.25
C SER A 544 -2.64 -7.42 -10.44
N LEU A 545 -3.51 -7.28 -11.44
CA LEU A 545 -3.46 -7.93 -12.74
C LEU A 545 -3.52 -6.86 -13.84
N SER A 546 -2.38 -6.57 -14.47
CA SER A 546 -2.28 -5.56 -15.53
C SER A 546 -1.35 -5.93 -16.68
N ASP A 547 -0.61 -7.04 -16.60
CA ASP A 547 0.23 -7.50 -17.71
C ASP A 547 -0.63 -7.97 -18.89
N GLU A 548 -0.44 -7.34 -20.05
CA GLU A 548 -1.29 -7.55 -21.23
C GLU A 548 -1.18 -8.98 -21.77
N GLU A 549 0.03 -9.53 -21.88
CA GLU A 549 0.23 -10.88 -22.41
C GLU A 549 -0.42 -11.94 -21.51
N MET A 550 -0.26 -11.81 -20.19
CA MET A 550 -0.92 -12.71 -19.24
C MET A 550 -2.46 -12.59 -19.32
N ILE A 551 -3.00 -11.38 -19.48
CA ILE A 551 -4.45 -11.17 -19.65
C ILE A 551 -4.96 -11.77 -20.95
N LEU A 552 -4.25 -11.57 -22.07
CA LEU A 552 -4.59 -12.21 -23.35
C LEU A 552 -4.59 -13.72 -23.22
N LYS A 553 -3.65 -14.28 -22.44
CA LYS A 553 -3.61 -15.72 -22.20
C LYS A 553 -4.77 -16.23 -21.35
N LEU A 554 -5.22 -15.45 -20.37
CA LEU A 554 -6.45 -15.74 -19.62
C LEU A 554 -7.69 -15.66 -20.52
N TYR A 555 -7.74 -14.74 -21.49
CA TYR A 555 -8.83 -14.70 -22.48
C TYR A 555 -8.87 -15.96 -23.35
N GLU A 556 -7.72 -16.49 -23.76
CA GLU A 556 -7.67 -17.78 -24.47
C GLU A 556 -8.20 -18.92 -23.59
N ALA A 557 -7.80 -18.97 -22.33
CA ALA A 557 -8.29 -19.95 -21.37
C ALA A 557 -9.82 -19.87 -21.15
N ALA A 558 -10.35 -18.65 -21.00
CA ALA A 558 -11.79 -18.43 -20.83
C ALA A 558 -12.60 -18.87 -22.05
N LYS A 559 -12.09 -18.60 -23.27
CA LYS A 559 -12.71 -19.04 -24.53
C LYS A 559 -12.66 -20.55 -24.73
N ALA A 560 -11.65 -21.23 -24.20
CA ALA A 560 -11.47 -22.67 -24.31
C ALA A 560 -12.24 -23.48 -23.25
N GLY A 561 -13.01 -22.82 -22.37
CA GLY A 561 -13.80 -23.50 -21.34
C GLY A 561 -13.05 -23.83 -20.04
N VAL A 562 -11.91 -23.21 -19.79
CA VAL A 562 -11.23 -23.28 -18.48
C VAL A 562 -12.04 -22.51 -17.44
N GLN A 563 -12.26 -23.09 -16.26
CA GLN A 563 -12.92 -22.37 -15.15
C GLN A 563 -11.92 -21.39 -14.50
N ILE A 564 -12.19 -20.09 -14.58
CA ILE A 564 -11.28 -19.05 -14.05
C ILE A 564 -11.93 -18.36 -12.84
N LYS A 565 -11.22 -18.38 -11.71
CA LYS A 565 -11.59 -17.68 -10.47
C LYS A 565 -10.47 -16.71 -10.07
N LEU A 566 -10.79 -15.44 -9.84
CA LEU A 566 -9.81 -14.39 -9.56
C LEU A 566 -10.17 -13.66 -8.26
N ILE A 567 -9.17 -13.42 -7.41
CA ILE A 567 -9.26 -12.62 -6.19
C ILE A 567 -8.22 -11.51 -6.30
N ILE A 568 -8.63 -10.33 -6.79
CA ILE A 568 -7.74 -9.21 -7.12
C ILE A 568 -8.19 -7.97 -6.35
N ARG A 569 -7.42 -7.57 -5.33
CA ARG A 569 -7.84 -6.44 -4.49
C ARG A 569 -7.64 -5.07 -5.14
N GLY A 570 -6.56 -4.89 -5.90
CA GLY A 570 -6.11 -3.61 -6.46
C GLY A 570 -6.46 -3.45 -7.94
N VAL A 571 -5.43 -3.21 -8.76
CA VAL A 571 -5.58 -2.97 -10.21
C VAL A 571 -6.00 -4.25 -10.91
N PHE A 572 -7.02 -4.16 -11.76
CA PHE A 572 -7.56 -5.25 -12.55
C PHE A 572 -7.92 -4.77 -13.96
N CYS A 573 -7.10 -5.12 -14.96
CA CYS A 573 -7.25 -4.63 -16.34
C CYS A 573 -8.00 -5.60 -17.27
N MET A 574 -8.33 -6.79 -16.80
CA MET A 574 -9.01 -7.83 -17.59
C MET A 574 -10.52 -7.54 -17.67
N LEU A 575 -11.12 -7.79 -18.83
CA LEU A 575 -12.58 -7.84 -19.00
C LEU A 575 -13.10 -9.21 -18.57
N THR A 576 -14.06 -9.24 -17.65
CA THR A 576 -14.59 -10.48 -17.06
C THR A 576 -15.79 -11.03 -17.81
N GLU A 577 -16.48 -10.17 -18.56
CA GLU A 577 -17.66 -10.56 -19.33
C GLU A 577 -17.39 -10.49 -20.84
N ASN A 578 -17.64 -11.60 -21.53
CA ASN A 578 -17.56 -11.67 -22.98
C ASN A 578 -18.43 -12.84 -23.49
N LYS A 579 -19.25 -12.60 -24.51
CA LYS A 579 -20.09 -13.65 -25.15
C LYS A 579 -19.27 -14.82 -25.71
N LYS A 580 -17.97 -14.62 -25.96
CA LYS A 580 -17.06 -15.66 -26.45
C LYS A 580 -16.50 -16.55 -25.35
N TYR A 581 -16.72 -16.25 -24.07
CA TYR A 581 -16.28 -17.11 -22.98
C TYR A 581 -17.24 -18.29 -22.85
N GLU A 582 -16.68 -19.51 -22.84
CA GLU A 582 -17.49 -20.73 -22.73
C GLU A 582 -18.00 -20.94 -21.30
N LYS A 583 -17.23 -20.48 -20.31
CA LYS A 583 -17.63 -20.43 -18.90
C LYS A 583 -17.50 -18.99 -18.36
N PRO A 584 -18.39 -18.57 -17.44
CA PRO A 584 -18.26 -17.27 -16.82
C PRO A 584 -16.97 -17.18 -15.99
N VAL A 585 -16.23 -16.09 -16.16
CA VAL A 585 -15.07 -15.77 -15.33
C VAL A 585 -15.57 -15.18 -14.02
N ARG A 586 -15.18 -15.76 -12.89
CA ARG A 586 -15.56 -15.27 -11.56
C ARG A 586 -14.44 -14.43 -10.98
N ALA A 587 -14.57 -13.12 -10.96
CA ALA A 587 -13.55 -12.22 -10.42
C ALA A 587 -14.12 -11.37 -9.28
N ILE A 588 -13.45 -11.38 -8.13
CA ILE A 588 -13.85 -10.61 -6.95
C ILE A 588 -12.69 -9.79 -6.40
N SER A 589 -13.03 -8.72 -5.69
CA SER A 589 -12.12 -7.91 -4.90
C SER A 589 -12.60 -7.89 -3.45
N ILE A 590 -11.69 -8.13 -2.51
CA ILE A 590 -11.98 -8.09 -1.07
C ILE A 590 -11.18 -6.95 -0.47
N ILE A 591 -11.88 -5.96 0.07
CA ILE A 591 -11.35 -4.87 0.89
C ILE A 591 -12.06 -4.98 2.24
N ASP A 592 -11.28 -5.09 3.31
CA ASP A 592 -11.78 -5.33 4.66
C ASP A 592 -10.70 -4.84 5.66
N GLU A 593 -10.85 -5.17 6.94
CA GLU A 593 -9.98 -4.79 8.06
C GLU A 593 -8.49 -5.11 7.87
N TYR A 594 -8.18 -6.25 7.26
CA TYR A 594 -6.83 -6.62 6.83
C TYR A 594 -6.64 -6.35 5.33
N LEU A 595 -5.46 -5.88 4.98
CA LEU A 595 -5.06 -5.64 3.59
C LEU A 595 -4.67 -6.98 2.96
N GLU A 596 -5.52 -7.51 2.09
CA GLU A 596 -5.24 -8.73 1.33
C GLU A 596 -3.96 -8.57 0.50
N HIS A 597 -2.83 -9.17 0.91
CA HIS A 597 -1.53 -8.90 0.30
C HIS A 597 -0.89 -10.13 -0.36
N ALA A 598 -1.22 -11.33 0.13
CA ALA A 598 -0.70 -12.60 -0.35
C ALA A 598 -1.02 -12.83 -1.83
N ARG A 599 -0.06 -13.42 -2.56
CA ARG A 599 -0.26 -13.92 -3.91
C ARG A 599 -0.18 -15.44 -3.92
N VAL A 600 -1.26 -16.07 -4.36
CA VAL A 600 -1.42 -17.53 -4.41
C VAL A 600 -2.02 -17.92 -5.75
N TRP A 601 -1.38 -18.84 -6.46
CA TRP A 601 -1.82 -19.30 -7.78
C TRP A 601 -2.05 -20.80 -7.77
N VAL A 602 -3.22 -21.23 -8.25
CA VAL A 602 -3.64 -22.64 -8.28
C VAL A 602 -4.03 -23.03 -9.70
N PHE A 603 -3.42 -24.08 -10.21
CA PHE A 603 -3.73 -24.71 -11.50
C PHE A 603 -4.18 -26.15 -11.25
N HIS A 604 -5.33 -26.54 -11.79
CA HIS A 604 -5.96 -27.84 -11.56
C HIS A 604 -5.08 -29.02 -11.99
N ASN A 605 -4.39 -28.90 -13.12
CA ASN A 605 -3.36 -29.80 -13.64
C ASN A 605 -3.78 -31.28 -13.57
N ARG A 606 -4.91 -31.61 -14.20
CA ARG A 606 -5.49 -32.98 -14.27
C ARG A 606 -5.76 -33.59 -12.88
N GLY A 607 -6.19 -32.79 -11.91
CA GLY A 607 -6.46 -33.19 -10.53
C GLY A 607 -5.20 -33.28 -9.66
N LYS A 608 -4.02 -33.00 -10.20
CA LYS A 608 -2.76 -32.87 -9.45
C LYS A 608 -2.42 -31.40 -9.30
N GLU A 609 -3.20 -30.73 -8.47
CA GLU A 609 -3.17 -29.28 -8.31
C GLU A 609 -1.76 -28.76 -8.02
N LYS A 610 -1.36 -27.74 -8.78
CA LYS A 610 -0.11 -27.00 -8.57
C LYS A 610 -0.45 -25.69 -7.87
N VAL A 611 0.05 -25.52 -6.65
CA VAL A 611 -0.15 -24.33 -5.82
C VAL A 611 1.18 -23.59 -5.68
N PHE A 612 1.16 -22.28 -5.88
CA PHE A 612 2.33 -21.41 -5.77
C PHE A 612 2.07 -20.26 -4.79
N LEU A 613 3.09 -19.92 -4.00
CA LEU A 613 3.19 -18.63 -3.30
C LEU A 613 4.12 -17.72 -4.10
N SER A 614 3.79 -16.44 -4.22
CA SER A 614 4.64 -15.49 -4.93
C SER A 614 4.76 -14.16 -4.21
N SER A 615 5.91 -13.50 -4.38
CA SER A 615 6.06 -12.07 -4.09
C SER A 615 5.59 -11.19 -5.26
N ALA A 616 5.39 -11.77 -6.45
CA ALA A 616 5.00 -11.06 -7.67
C ALA A 616 3.49 -10.95 -7.83
N ASP A 617 3.05 -9.80 -8.34
CA ASP A 617 1.77 -9.63 -9.01
C ASP A 617 1.93 -9.86 -10.52
N TRP A 618 0.82 -10.02 -11.26
CA TRP A 618 0.88 -10.08 -12.72
C TRP A 618 0.84 -8.66 -13.31
N MET A 619 1.90 -7.91 -13.03
CA MET A 619 2.22 -6.62 -13.64
C MET A 619 3.56 -6.74 -14.36
N THR A 620 3.73 -6.01 -15.47
CA THR A 620 4.95 -6.08 -16.30
C THR A 620 6.20 -5.81 -15.48
N ARG A 621 6.20 -4.83 -14.58
CA ARG A 621 7.35 -4.57 -13.70
C ARG A 621 7.73 -5.75 -12.80
N ASN A 622 6.76 -6.51 -12.28
CA ASN A 622 7.02 -7.65 -11.40
C ASN A 622 7.52 -8.87 -12.19
N LEU A 623 7.02 -9.04 -13.41
CA LEU A 623 7.37 -10.19 -14.25
C LEU A 623 8.69 -9.98 -15.00
N GLU A 624 9.04 -8.74 -15.38
CA GLU A 624 10.14 -8.44 -16.31
C GLU A 624 11.23 -7.51 -15.74
N HIS A 625 10.96 -6.75 -14.69
CA HIS A 625 11.86 -5.66 -14.24
C HIS A 625 12.21 -5.72 -12.75
N ARG A 626 11.78 -6.75 -12.02
CA ARG A 626 12.05 -6.94 -10.59
C ARG A 626 12.56 -8.33 -10.32
N MET A 627 13.35 -8.44 -9.25
CA MET A 627 13.68 -9.72 -8.67
C MET A 627 12.56 -10.13 -7.70
N GLU A 628 11.80 -11.14 -8.10
CA GLU A 628 10.71 -11.75 -7.35
C GLU A 628 10.99 -13.25 -7.19
N ALA A 629 10.36 -13.88 -6.20
CA ALA A 629 10.48 -15.31 -5.99
C ALA A 629 9.09 -15.95 -5.95
N THR A 630 8.88 -16.97 -6.80
CA THR A 630 7.66 -17.79 -6.80
C THR A 630 8.00 -19.21 -6.36
N CYS A 631 7.38 -19.68 -5.29
CA CYS A 631 7.63 -20.98 -4.67
C CYS A 631 6.47 -21.94 -4.89
N PRO A 632 6.70 -23.14 -5.44
CA PRO A 632 5.70 -24.21 -5.43
C PRO A 632 5.52 -24.78 -4.03
N ILE A 633 4.31 -25.19 -3.70
CA ILE A 633 3.98 -25.89 -2.44
C ILE A 633 3.75 -27.37 -2.74
N TRP A 634 4.60 -28.24 -2.20
CA TRP A 634 4.53 -29.69 -2.45
C TRP A 634 3.77 -30.47 -1.39
N ASN A 635 3.83 -30.02 -0.14
CA ASN A 635 3.12 -30.67 0.95
C ASN A 635 1.59 -30.60 0.70
N ASN A 636 0.94 -31.76 0.67
CA ASN A 636 -0.49 -31.85 0.37
C ASN A 636 -1.38 -31.20 1.45
N GLU A 637 -0.98 -31.23 2.73
CA GLU A 637 -1.71 -30.56 3.81
C GLU A 637 -1.64 -29.04 3.63
N LEU A 638 -0.47 -28.49 3.30
CA LEU A 638 -0.28 -27.06 3.09
C LEU A 638 -0.96 -26.57 1.80
N LYS A 639 -0.97 -27.39 0.74
CA LYS A 639 -1.75 -27.12 -0.47
C LYS A 639 -3.23 -27.00 -0.17
N LYS A 640 -3.78 -27.99 0.54
CA LYS A 640 -5.18 -28.01 0.93
C LYS A 640 -5.53 -26.80 1.80
N GLU A 641 -4.68 -26.46 2.77
CA GLU A 641 -4.86 -25.27 3.62
C GLU A 641 -4.96 -23.98 2.79
N LEU A 642 -4.07 -23.77 1.82
CA LEU A 642 -4.13 -22.61 0.93
C LEU A 642 -5.39 -22.59 0.06
N ILE A 643 -5.79 -23.75 -0.47
CA ILE A 643 -6.99 -23.88 -1.30
C ILE A 643 -8.26 -23.62 -0.46
N ASP A 644 -8.35 -24.19 0.74
CA ASP A 644 -9.47 -23.96 1.67
C ASP A 644 -9.61 -22.46 1.99
N ILE A 645 -8.50 -21.74 2.23
CA ILE A 645 -8.50 -20.28 2.44
C ILE A 645 -9.00 -19.55 1.18
N LEU A 646 -8.53 -19.92 -0.01
CA LEU A 646 -9.00 -19.31 -1.26
C LEU A 646 -10.50 -19.55 -1.48
N ASP A 647 -10.99 -20.75 -1.15
CA ASP A 647 -12.42 -21.07 -1.25
C ASP A 647 -13.26 -20.29 -0.24
N ILE A 648 -12.77 -20.08 0.99
CA ILE A 648 -13.40 -19.17 1.98
C ILE A 648 -13.49 -17.75 1.40
N GLN A 649 -12.40 -17.26 0.79
CA GLN A 649 -12.37 -15.94 0.15
C GLN A 649 -13.33 -15.83 -1.03
N LEU A 650 -13.40 -16.86 -1.88
CA LEU A 650 -14.34 -16.93 -2.99
C LEU A 650 -15.80 -17.08 -2.55
N GLN A 651 -16.08 -17.49 -1.32
CA GLN A 651 -17.42 -17.59 -0.75
C GLN A 651 -17.85 -16.32 0.00
N ASP A 652 -16.98 -15.34 0.13
CA ASP A 652 -17.29 -14.08 0.80
C ASP A 652 -18.48 -13.39 0.14
N ASN A 653 -19.46 -13.04 0.98
CA ASN A 653 -20.69 -12.37 0.57
C ASN A 653 -21.03 -11.18 1.49
N VAL A 654 -20.00 -10.64 2.16
CA VAL A 654 -20.09 -9.48 3.06
C VAL A 654 -19.18 -8.36 2.59
N LYS A 655 -17.92 -8.68 2.25
CA LYS A 655 -16.87 -7.74 1.88
C LYS A 655 -16.32 -7.96 0.47
N ALA A 656 -16.66 -9.06 -0.20
CA ALA A 656 -16.35 -9.21 -1.61
C ALA A 656 -17.19 -8.27 -2.48
N ARG A 657 -16.55 -7.67 -3.48
CA ARG A 657 -17.18 -6.96 -4.60
C ARG A 657 -16.90 -7.68 -5.91
N TRP A 658 -17.83 -7.59 -6.85
CA TRP A 658 -17.59 -8.06 -8.21
C TRP A 658 -16.58 -7.17 -8.94
N LEU A 659 -15.73 -7.81 -9.75
CA LEU A 659 -14.91 -7.14 -10.75
C LEU A 659 -15.58 -7.33 -12.10
N ASP A 660 -16.40 -6.37 -12.51
CA ASP A 660 -17.10 -6.35 -13.79
C ASP A 660 -16.48 -5.35 -14.77
N ASN A 661 -17.01 -5.34 -16.01
CA ASN A 661 -16.50 -4.50 -17.07
C ASN A 661 -16.86 -3.02 -16.86
N GLU A 662 -17.94 -2.76 -16.12
CA GLU A 662 -18.49 -1.44 -15.80
C GLU A 662 -17.80 -0.78 -14.60
N LEU A 663 -16.94 -1.53 -13.88
CA LEU A 663 -16.27 -1.09 -12.67
C LEU A 663 -17.25 -0.68 -11.55
N SER A 664 -18.39 -1.36 -11.46
CA SER A 664 -19.50 -1.00 -10.56
C SER A 664 -19.14 -1.09 -9.06
N ASN A 665 -18.23 -2.01 -8.71
CA ASN A 665 -17.91 -2.39 -7.33
C ASN A 665 -19.13 -2.85 -6.52
N GLU A 666 -20.11 -3.48 -7.18
CA GLU A 666 -21.24 -4.08 -6.50
C GLU A 666 -20.81 -5.18 -5.53
N TYR A 667 -21.39 -5.18 -4.33
CA TYR A 667 -21.10 -6.22 -3.34
C TYR A 667 -21.64 -7.58 -3.79
N VAL A 668 -20.88 -8.64 -3.54
CA VAL A 668 -21.36 -10.01 -3.70
C VAL A 668 -22.41 -10.27 -2.62
N ARG A 669 -23.69 -10.29 -2.98
CA ARG A 669 -24.80 -10.56 -2.05
C ARG A 669 -25.44 -11.91 -2.34
N THR A 670 -25.83 -12.62 -1.27
CA THR A 670 -26.54 -13.89 -1.37
C THR A 670 -27.60 -14.01 -0.28
N THR A 671 -28.62 -14.83 -0.51
CA THR A 671 -29.61 -15.21 0.51
C THR A 671 -29.10 -16.28 1.49
N LYS A 672 -27.90 -16.82 1.24
CA LYS A 672 -27.26 -17.85 2.08
C LYS A 672 -26.66 -17.22 3.35
N LYS A 673 -26.11 -18.08 4.21
CA LYS A 673 -25.37 -17.66 5.42
C LYS A 673 -24.33 -16.59 5.06
N LYS A 674 -24.25 -15.53 5.89
CA LYS A 674 -23.22 -14.49 5.77
C LYS A 674 -21.83 -15.09 6.06
N ILE A 675 -20.90 -14.88 5.14
CA ILE A 675 -19.52 -15.35 5.18
C ILE A 675 -18.64 -14.11 4.97
N ARG A 676 -17.90 -13.72 6.03
CA ARG A 676 -16.85 -12.70 5.97
C ARG A 676 -15.50 -13.42 6.01
N SER A 677 -14.80 -13.41 4.89
CA SER A 677 -13.64 -14.27 4.65
C SER A 677 -12.53 -14.13 5.68
N GLN A 678 -12.23 -12.92 6.17
CA GLN A 678 -11.18 -12.71 7.18
C GLN A 678 -11.56 -13.32 8.53
N VAL A 679 -12.85 -13.26 8.90
CA VAL A 679 -13.34 -13.87 10.14
C VAL A 679 -13.33 -15.39 10.04
N GLU A 680 -13.81 -15.93 8.92
CA GLU A 680 -13.84 -17.38 8.70
C GLU A 680 -12.45 -17.98 8.51
N THR A 681 -11.52 -17.25 7.88
CA THR A 681 -10.10 -17.66 7.79
C THR A 681 -9.48 -17.75 9.18
N TYR A 682 -9.73 -16.76 10.05
CA TYR A 682 -9.30 -16.84 11.46
C TYR A 682 -9.88 -18.08 12.14
N ASN A 683 -11.19 -18.32 12.01
CA ASN A 683 -11.85 -19.45 12.66
C ASN A 683 -11.32 -20.80 12.15
N TYR A 684 -11.12 -20.92 10.83
CA TYR A 684 -10.57 -22.11 10.18
C TYR A 684 -9.17 -22.45 10.73
N LEU A 685 -8.26 -21.46 10.72
CA LEU A 685 -6.90 -21.63 11.22
C LEU A 685 -6.89 -21.90 12.74
N TYR A 686 -7.72 -21.19 13.50
CA TYR A 686 -7.82 -21.36 14.94
C TYR A 686 -8.37 -22.74 15.32
N ASN A 687 -9.38 -23.26 14.63
CA ASN A 687 -9.93 -24.59 14.91
C ASN A 687 -8.91 -25.71 14.62
N LYS A 688 -8.05 -25.52 13.61
CA LYS A 688 -6.93 -26.44 13.33
C LYS A 688 -5.95 -26.56 14.51
N THR A 689 -5.87 -25.54 15.38
CA THR A 689 -5.09 -25.58 16.61
C THR A 689 -5.71 -26.48 17.69
N LYS A 690 -7.04 -26.48 17.82
CA LYS A 690 -7.76 -27.25 18.84
C LYS A 690 -7.75 -28.75 18.57
N ILE A 691 -8.02 -29.13 17.32
CA ILE A 691 -8.05 -30.54 16.88
C ILE A 691 -6.71 -31.23 17.15
N ARG A 692 -5.58 -30.51 17.03
CA ARG A 692 -4.26 -31.09 17.33
C ARG A 692 -3.98 -31.25 18.83
N ARG A 693 -4.51 -30.37 19.68
CA ARG A 693 -4.33 -30.49 21.14
C ARG A 693 -5.05 -31.72 21.69
N GLU A 694 -6.23 -32.05 21.19
CA GLU A 694 -6.97 -33.26 21.60
C GLU A 694 -6.22 -34.55 21.20
N ILE A 695 -5.55 -34.57 20.06
CA ILE A 695 -4.77 -35.72 19.60
C ILE A 695 -3.44 -35.87 20.37
N SER A 696 -2.84 -34.78 20.86
CA SER A 696 -1.62 -34.82 21.68
C SER A 696 -1.88 -35.06 23.18
N SER A 697 -3.15 -35.09 23.60
CA SER A 697 -3.57 -35.32 24.99
C SER A 697 -3.98 -36.77 25.28
N ASN A 698 -3.99 -37.60 24.24
CA ASN A 698 -4.17 -39.06 24.29
C ASN A 698 -2.87 -39.73 23.86
#